data_AF-A0A973GAJ1-F1
#
_entry.id   AF-A0A973GAJ1-F1
#
_cell.length_a   1.000
_cell.length_b   1.000
_cell.length_c   1.000
_cell.angle_alpha   90.00
_cell.angle_beta   90.00
_cell.angle_gamma   90.00
#
_symmetry.space_group_name_H-M   'P 1'
#
loop_
_entity.id
_entity.type
_entity.pdbx_description
1 polymer ?
#
loop_
_entity_poly.entity_id
_entity_poly.type
_entity_poly.pdbx_seq_one_letter_code
_entity_poly.pdbx_strand_id
1 'polypeptide(L)'
;LRDVNDALSIRAADAQQLTLAVIRDGVCVVRDYTADEVAHTLSVVTTFYEQESCSGASEATPPKVLLVRYTQPGTFTYWGESETIAIPSPVEDVRNITRVQWELAAEPYIDRDAPDVTLMSSQFFDGRGESSGSGTPELQAKRPALTLTTAIPGKDAPTLTWTDSTPTLTQGWVLTRAREWEGERAGSFLAIAWPAGATTTFTDTTLKAGERASYVIYAVLKDGSNGPTSNVVDTGLRPLAPEGVTATGQPTDIKIDWAPSNGATGYDVYRDGVLVANVGDVTTWTDALTYGHAHGYRVVATNRWEQRLTTGTEAGRVPLGAVIDQAYTGGVRLASAQTADSGAFTAPPPPTLKATPTTTWSTTVAWDQNAAAWVGAGPSTKNGHARVETWDTTTHQDSDVTTMLWTATPAATTTRTHGSRTPGSTDYYEARSCNQAGCSPWGATVAAIQRPPAPATCTTGGASTRGMQVTVTPATMATPATGYRVAGGTGAPTGGAAQATPVFNIDQLAHSTAHVFTAATQNASPANGGWSDGTTCQGTTATLAVAITGTSSTTRSVSASMGVTNGTGSSLTLEGVRTDQNVGSATWDPLADGTGFTVTARNSDGYNNVVDQRAVSTQVLTAPSAPTCTVTVVDADAPGSITVGGGDQVRLGGGSASASPHSYGSLSAGTYVGYARRMTSDGYNTAYSGWDGCPSATIADPYPSPWGVRAGCPAIGVPIYATSPRAWQVRRASSSVCELRWVVTASGADLGHDVGDVVGSGTYVIGSGASSYTRTSGDTALM
;
A
#
# COMPACT_ATOMS: atom_id res chain seq x y z
N LEU A 1 -13.45 -27.36 -86.02
CA LEU A 1 -12.17 -27.94 -85.57
C LEU A 1 -12.28 -29.45 -85.35
N ARG A 2 -12.72 -29.95 -84.18
CA ARG A 2 -12.73 -31.41 -83.90
C ARG A 2 -13.47 -32.24 -84.95
N ASP A 3 -14.68 -31.85 -85.33
CA ASP A 3 -15.48 -32.59 -86.32
C ASP A 3 -14.83 -32.66 -87.72
N VAL A 4 -13.99 -31.68 -88.09
CA VAL A 4 -13.23 -31.65 -89.36
C VAL A 4 -11.99 -32.56 -89.30
N ASN A 5 -11.46 -32.81 -88.09
CA ASN A 5 -10.31 -33.69 -87.85
C ASN A 5 -10.70 -35.15 -87.62
N ASP A 6 -11.93 -35.40 -87.17
CA ASP A 6 -12.47 -36.74 -86.88
C ASP A 6 -13.30 -37.32 -88.06
N ALA A 7 -13.51 -36.57 -89.15
CA ALA A 7 -14.43 -36.93 -90.22
C ALA A 7 -13.91 -38.07 -91.11
N LEU A 8 -14.76 -39.07 -91.33
CA LEU A 8 -14.51 -40.26 -92.17
C LEU A 8 -14.64 -39.92 -93.66
N SER A 9 -15.62 -39.09 -94.03
CA SER A 9 -15.90 -38.74 -95.42
C SER A 9 -16.67 -37.43 -95.52
N ILE A 10 -16.41 -36.67 -96.58
CA ILE A 10 -17.25 -35.54 -97.00
C ILE A 10 -18.45 -36.09 -97.79
N ARG A 11 -19.66 -35.59 -97.50
CA ARG A 11 -20.93 -36.06 -98.09
C ARG A 11 -21.54 -35.05 -99.06
N ALA A 12 -21.37 -33.75 -98.81
CA ALA A 12 -21.66 -32.65 -99.73
C ALA A 12 -20.71 -31.48 -99.39
N ALA A 13 -20.41 -30.63 -100.38
CA ALA A 13 -19.25 -29.73 -100.31
C ALA A 13 -19.42 -28.52 -101.26
N ASP A 14 -20.53 -27.79 -101.11
CA ASP A 14 -20.89 -26.64 -101.93
C ASP A 14 -20.35 -25.32 -101.35
N ALA A 15 -20.43 -24.23 -102.12
CA ALA A 15 -19.85 -22.92 -101.75
C ALA A 15 -20.31 -22.37 -100.38
N GLN A 16 -21.48 -22.81 -99.89
CA GLN A 16 -22.09 -22.39 -98.62
C GLN A 16 -22.44 -23.57 -97.69
N GLN A 17 -22.17 -24.82 -98.10
CA GLN A 17 -22.61 -26.01 -97.36
C GLN A 17 -21.53 -27.09 -97.33
N LEU A 18 -21.16 -27.52 -96.12
CA LEU A 18 -20.25 -28.66 -95.92
C LEU A 18 -20.93 -29.71 -95.05
N THR A 19 -21.14 -30.89 -95.61
CA THR A 19 -21.68 -32.04 -94.89
C THR A 19 -20.57 -33.06 -94.64
N LEU A 20 -20.28 -33.35 -93.38
CA LEU A 20 -19.27 -34.33 -92.94
C LEU A 20 -19.94 -35.54 -92.29
N ALA A 21 -19.49 -36.75 -92.63
CA ALA A 21 -19.80 -37.95 -91.84
C ALA A 21 -18.65 -38.26 -90.88
N VAL A 22 -18.99 -38.48 -89.61
CA VAL A 22 -18.07 -38.74 -88.50
C VAL A 22 -18.54 -39.99 -87.77
N ILE A 23 -17.71 -41.00 -87.56
CA ILE A 23 -18.07 -42.10 -86.65
C ILE A 23 -17.70 -41.66 -85.22
N ARG A 24 -18.66 -41.75 -84.30
CA ARG A 24 -18.44 -41.58 -82.86
C ARG A 24 -19.14 -42.69 -82.11
N ASP A 25 -18.44 -43.28 -81.16
CA ASP A 25 -18.96 -44.27 -80.21
C ASP A 25 -19.69 -45.46 -80.89
N GLY A 26 -19.20 -45.89 -82.06
CA GLY A 26 -19.77 -47.00 -82.84
C GLY A 26 -20.98 -46.63 -83.70
N VAL A 27 -21.19 -45.34 -83.95
CA VAL A 27 -22.37 -44.81 -84.65
C VAL A 27 -21.98 -43.70 -85.62
N CYS A 28 -22.59 -43.64 -86.81
CA CYS A 28 -22.37 -42.52 -87.71
C CYS A 28 -23.19 -41.29 -87.31
N VAL A 29 -22.50 -40.15 -87.25
CA VAL A 29 -23.07 -38.82 -87.07
C VAL A 29 -22.73 -37.98 -88.30
N VAL A 30 -23.76 -37.51 -88.99
CA VAL A 30 -23.60 -36.55 -90.09
C VAL A 30 -23.78 -35.13 -89.55
N ARG A 31 -22.75 -34.29 -89.74
CA ARG A 31 -22.74 -32.86 -89.40
C ARG A 31 -22.90 -32.08 -90.69
N ASP A 32 -23.98 -31.33 -90.83
CA ASP A 32 -24.23 -30.48 -91.98
C ASP A 32 -24.10 -29.02 -91.57
N TYR A 33 -23.07 -28.34 -92.09
CA TYR A 33 -22.77 -26.95 -91.81
C TYR A 33 -23.27 -26.08 -92.96
N THR A 34 -24.20 -25.16 -92.70
CA THR A 34 -24.77 -24.27 -93.71
C THR A 34 -24.51 -22.82 -93.34
N ALA A 35 -23.84 -22.09 -94.22
CA ALA A 35 -23.64 -20.65 -94.16
C ALA A 35 -24.78 -19.94 -94.91
N ASP A 36 -25.60 -19.16 -94.19
CA ASP A 36 -26.70 -18.38 -94.75
C ASP A 36 -26.23 -16.95 -95.03
N GLU A 37 -26.13 -16.58 -96.31
CA GLU A 37 -25.65 -15.26 -96.75
C GLU A 37 -26.61 -14.11 -96.43
N VAL A 38 -27.90 -14.41 -96.21
CA VAL A 38 -28.93 -13.40 -95.93
C VAL A 38 -29.04 -13.16 -94.42
N ALA A 39 -28.95 -14.22 -93.62
CA ALA A 39 -28.92 -14.13 -92.16
C ALA A 39 -27.51 -13.84 -91.59
N HIS A 40 -26.46 -13.93 -92.43
CA HIS A 40 -25.05 -13.92 -92.04
C HIS A 40 -24.73 -14.93 -90.92
N THR A 41 -25.34 -16.12 -90.93
CA THR A 41 -25.15 -17.13 -89.87
C THR A 41 -24.49 -18.39 -90.39
N LEU A 42 -23.68 -19.01 -89.54
CA LEU A 42 -23.28 -20.41 -89.72
C LEU A 42 -24.13 -21.27 -88.80
N SER A 43 -24.96 -22.14 -89.37
CA SER A 43 -25.73 -23.13 -88.63
C SER A 43 -25.15 -24.53 -88.80
N VAL A 44 -25.42 -25.42 -87.84
CA VAL A 44 -25.15 -26.85 -87.97
C VAL A 44 -26.42 -27.66 -87.68
N VAL A 45 -26.74 -28.59 -88.57
CA VAL A 45 -27.69 -29.69 -88.35
C VAL A 45 -26.88 -30.94 -88.07
N THR A 46 -27.36 -31.79 -87.15
CA THR A 46 -26.67 -33.02 -86.76
C THR A 46 -27.63 -34.19 -86.84
N THR A 47 -27.34 -35.13 -87.73
CA THR A 47 -28.14 -36.34 -87.93
C THR A 47 -27.39 -37.53 -87.34
N PHE A 48 -27.98 -38.14 -86.32
CA PHE A 48 -27.49 -39.37 -85.69
C PHE A 48 -28.17 -40.57 -86.36
N TYR A 49 -27.39 -41.51 -86.88
CA TYR A 49 -27.90 -42.78 -87.41
C TYR A 49 -27.93 -43.84 -86.30
N GLU A 50 -28.57 -44.99 -86.53
CA GLU A 50 -28.47 -46.14 -85.61
C GLU A 50 -27.28 -47.08 -85.91
N GLN A 51 -26.51 -46.82 -86.98
CA GLN A 51 -25.42 -47.68 -87.47
C GLN A 51 -24.20 -46.86 -87.94
N GLU A 52 -23.02 -47.51 -88.04
CA GLU A 52 -21.77 -46.90 -88.54
C GLU A 52 -21.82 -46.56 -90.04
N SER A 53 -22.72 -47.15 -90.82
CA SER A 53 -22.81 -47.00 -92.28
C SER A 53 -23.32 -45.64 -92.77
N CYS A 54 -23.80 -44.78 -91.87
CA CYS A 54 -24.52 -43.54 -92.20
C CYS A 54 -25.78 -43.78 -93.06
N SER A 55 -26.47 -44.89 -92.82
CA SER A 55 -27.69 -45.28 -93.53
C SER A 55 -28.69 -45.96 -92.60
N GLY A 56 -29.97 -45.97 -92.97
CA GLY A 56 -31.05 -46.52 -92.15
C GLY A 56 -31.79 -45.45 -91.32
N ALA A 57 -32.35 -45.84 -90.18
CA ALA A 57 -33.06 -44.93 -89.28
C ALA A 57 -32.11 -43.88 -88.68
N SER A 58 -32.61 -42.66 -88.53
CA SER A 58 -31.83 -41.52 -88.03
C SER A 58 -32.70 -40.43 -87.40
N GLU A 59 -32.15 -39.73 -86.41
CA GLU A 59 -32.76 -38.54 -85.78
C GLU A 59 -31.89 -37.31 -86.04
N ALA A 60 -32.51 -36.19 -86.45
CA ALA A 60 -31.82 -34.94 -86.75
C ALA A 60 -32.13 -33.86 -85.69
N THR A 61 -31.09 -33.19 -85.19
CA THR A 61 -31.25 -32.04 -84.30
C THR A 61 -31.81 -30.83 -85.04
N PRO A 62 -32.62 -29.97 -84.39
CA PRO A 62 -32.94 -28.66 -84.96
C PRO A 62 -31.65 -27.85 -85.26
N PRO A 63 -31.67 -26.96 -86.28
CA PRO A 63 -30.49 -26.19 -86.67
C PRO A 63 -29.94 -25.36 -85.51
N LYS A 64 -28.64 -25.50 -85.22
CA LYS A 64 -27.96 -24.75 -84.16
C LYS A 64 -27.02 -23.71 -84.77
N VAL A 65 -27.28 -22.44 -84.53
CA VAL A 65 -26.37 -21.35 -84.92
C VAL A 65 -25.07 -21.45 -84.11
N LEU A 66 -23.94 -21.53 -84.81
CA LEU A 66 -22.58 -21.57 -84.27
C LEU A 66 -21.90 -20.18 -84.33
N LEU A 67 -22.07 -19.46 -85.44
CA LEU A 67 -21.54 -18.10 -85.65
C LEU A 67 -22.61 -17.18 -86.27
N VAL A 68 -22.41 -15.87 -86.07
CA VAL A 68 -23.22 -14.76 -86.59
C VAL A 68 -22.30 -13.66 -87.12
N ARG A 69 -22.71 -12.98 -88.21
CA ARG A 69 -22.05 -11.85 -88.89
C ARG A 69 -20.76 -12.16 -89.68
N TYR A 70 -20.84 -13.08 -90.64
CA TYR A 70 -19.79 -13.24 -91.65
C TYR A 70 -19.92 -12.22 -92.80
N THR A 71 -18.81 -11.78 -93.39
CA THR A 71 -18.75 -10.69 -94.39
C THR A 71 -18.43 -11.11 -95.81
N GLN A 72 -17.85 -12.29 -96.01
CA GLN A 72 -17.75 -12.94 -97.32
C GLN A 72 -18.10 -14.42 -97.16
N PRO A 73 -18.74 -15.06 -98.16
CA PRO A 73 -18.90 -16.50 -98.16
C PRO A 73 -17.51 -17.15 -98.23
N GLY A 74 -17.17 -17.90 -97.20
CA GLY A 74 -15.93 -18.66 -97.20
C GLY A 74 -15.97 -19.75 -98.24
N THR A 75 -15.24 -19.61 -99.34
CA THR A 75 -15.06 -20.69 -100.31
C THR A 75 -14.21 -21.80 -99.70
N PHE A 76 -14.75 -23.01 -99.67
CA PHE A 76 -13.96 -24.21 -99.40
C PHE A 76 -12.94 -24.41 -100.51
N THR A 77 -11.67 -24.58 -100.13
CA THR A 77 -10.58 -24.91 -101.06
C THR A 77 -10.17 -26.35 -100.84
N TYR A 78 -10.07 -27.10 -101.94
CA TYR A 78 -9.81 -28.54 -101.96
C TYR A 78 -8.47 -28.82 -102.65
N TRP A 79 -7.73 -29.80 -102.15
CA TRP A 79 -6.52 -30.31 -102.82
C TRP A 79 -6.64 -31.80 -103.10
N GLY A 80 -6.15 -32.20 -104.28
CA GLY A 80 -5.94 -33.60 -104.64
C GLY A 80 -4.50 -34.04 -104.41
N GLU A 81 -4.15 -35.24 -104.86
CA GLU A 81 -2.82 -35.84 -104.64
C GLU A 81 -1.66 -35.14 -105.35
N SER A 82 -1.91 -34.31 -106.39
CA SER A 82 -0.83 -33.74 -107.22
C SER A 82 -0.85 -32.23 -107.48
N GLU A 83 -1.97 -31.52 -107.28
CA GLU A 83 -2.04 -30.05 -107.40
C GLU A 83 -3.41 -29.50 -106.93
N THR A 84 -3.59 -28.17 -106.96
CA THR A 84 -4.86 -27.49 -106.68
C THR A 84 -5.89 -27.78 -107.77
N ILE A 85 -6.93 -28.57 -107.48
CA ILE A 85 -7.99 -28.88 -108.44
C ILE A 85 -9.09 -27.81 -108.34
N ALA A 86 -9.38 -27.13 -109.45
CA ALA A 86 -10.57 -26.30 -109.56
C ALA A 86 -11.80 -27.22 -109.72
N ILE A 87 -12.51 -27.50 -108.63
CA ILE A 87 -13.68 -28.37 -108.64
C ILE A 87 -14.93 -27.56 -109.01
N PRO A 88 -15.72 -27.95 -110.03
CA PRO A 88 -17.00 -27.32 -110.33
C PRO A 88 -18.04 -27.60 -109.24
N SER A 89 -18.96 -26.67 -109.02
CA SER A 89 -20.07 -26.80 -108.07
C SER A 89 -21.32 -27.35 -108.79
N PRO A 90 -22.05 -28.33 -108.21
CA PRO A 90 -21.76 -29.09 -106.99
C PRO A 90 -20.67 -30.17 -107.21
N VAL A 91 -20.02 -30.60 -106.13
CA VAL A 91 -18.90 -31.55 -106.18
C VAL A 91 -19.36 -32.99 -106.47
N GLU A 92 -19.16 -33.47 -107.70
CA GLU A 92 -19.60 -34.81 -108.12
C GLU A 92 -18.61 -35.96 -107.77
N ASP A 93 -17.31 -35.68 -107.60
CA ASP A 93 -16.30 -36.69 -107.21
C ASP A 93 -15.53 -36.30 -105.93
N VAL A 94 -16.01 -36.82 -104.80
CA VAL A 94 -15.41 -36.63 -103.47
C VAL A 94 -14.24 -37.57 -103.17
N ARG A 95 -13.90 -38.53 -104.06
CA ARG A 95 -12.94 -39.61 -103.74
C ARG A 95 -11.47 -39.18 -103.79
N ASN A 96 -11.19 -38.06 -104.44
CA ASN A 96 -9.84 -37.54 -104.68
C ASN A 96 -9.48 -36.34 -103.78
N ILE A 97 -10.31 -35.99 -102.78
CA ILE A 97 -10.09 -34.85 -101.89
C ILE A 97 -9.25 -35.29 -100.69
N THR A 98 -7.97 -34.91 -100.65
CA THR A 98 -7.02 -35.33 -99.61
C THR A 98 -6.91 -34.32 -98.46
N ARG A 99 -7.25 -33.05 -98.71
CA ARG A 99 -7.29 -31.95 -97.74
C ARG A 99 -8.41 -30.98 -98.06
N VAL A 100 -9.05 -30.45 -97.01
CA VAL A 100 -9.98 -29.31 -97.08
C VAL A 100 -9.42 -28.17 -96.24
N GLN A 101 -9.48 -26.96 -96.79
CA GLN A 101 -9.33 -25.72 -96.03
C GLN A 101 -10.60 -24.89 -96.23
N TRP A 102 -11.01 -24.24 -95.15
CA TRP A 102 -12.08 -23.27 -95.19
C TRP A 102 -11.62 -22.01 -94.49
N GLU A 103 -11.98 -20.86 -95.04
CA GLU A 103 -11.59 -19.55 -94.54
C GLU A 103 -12.85 -18.70 -94.45
N LEU A 104 -13.19 -18.29 -93.23
CA LEU A 104 -14.38 -17.48 -92.94
C LEU A 104 -13.95 -16.15 -92.35
N ALA A 105 -14.27 -15.06 -93.05
CA ALA A 105 -14.11 -13.69 -92.59
C ALA A 105 -15.40 -13.20 -91.90
N ALA A 106 -15.26 -12.52 -90.76
CA ALA A 106 -16.39 -11.97 -89.99
C ALA A 106 -16.11 -10.54 -89.55
N GLU A 107 -17.16 -9.71 -89.49
CA GLU A 107 -17.01 -8.31 -89.11
C GLU A 107 -16.84 -8.16 -87.58
N PRO A 108 -16.04 -7.19 -87.11
CA PRO A 108 -15.87 -6.91 -85.68
C PRO A 108 -17.19 -6.54 -84.97
N TYR A 109 -17.30 -6.96 -83.70
CA TYR A 109 -18.15 -6.23 -82.75
C TYR A 109 -17.40 -4.95 -82.33
N ILE A 110 -18.13 -3.89 -81.99
CA ILE A 110 -17.70 -2.48 -82.13
C ILE A 110 -16.44 -2.01 -81.35
N ASP A 111 -15.80 -2.88 -80.55
CA ASP A 111 -14.56 -2.61 -79.79
C ASP A 111 -13.47 -3.70 -80.00
N ARG A 112 -13.53 -4.49 -81.09
CA ARG A 112 -12.65 -5.65 -81.29
C ARG A 112 -12.53 -6.08 -82.74
N ASP A 113 -11.33 -5.96 -83.32
CA ASP A 113 -10.95 -6.72 -84.52
C ASP A 113 -11.16 -8.22 -84.28
N ALA A 114 -11.93 -8.85 -85.17
CA ALA A 114 -12.08 -10.30 -85.23
C ALA A 114 -11.13 -10.82 -86.33
N PRO A 115 -10.16 -11.70 -86.01
CA PRO A 115 -9.29 -12.28 -87.03
C PRO A 115 -10.03 -13.33 -87.85
N ASP A 116 -9.55 -13.54 -89.08
CA ASP A 116 -10.02 -14.62 -89.96
C ASP A 116 -9.91 -15.99 -89.29
N VAL A 117 -10.92 -16.83 -89.47
CA VAL A 117 -10.92 -18.19 -88.93
C VAL A 117 -10.58 -19.18 -90.05
N THR A 118 -9.28 -19.41 -90.26
CA THR A 118 -8.79 -20.46 -91.16
C THR A 118 -8.92 -21.83 -90.47
N LEU A 119 -9.78 -22.69 -91.01
CA LEU A 119 -9.95 -24.09 -90.59
C LEU A 119 -9.23 -25.01 -91.57
N MET A 120 -8.22 -25.74 -91.09
CA MET A 120 -7.52 -26.77 -91.86
C MET A 120 -7.85 -28.17 -91.31
N SER A 121 -8.13 -29.14 -92.18
CA SER A 121 -8.15 -30.55 -91.80
C SER A 121 -6.73 -31.03 -91.48
N SER A 122 -6.53 -31.67 -90.33
CA SER A 122 -5.21 -32.15 -89.87
C SER A 122 -4.96 -33.65 -90.13
N GLN A 123 -5.82 -34.30 -90.90
CA GLN A 123 -5.70 -35.70 -91.32
C GLN A 123 -6.00 -35.84 -92.81
N PHE A 124 -5.46 -36.90 -93.42
CA PHE A 124 -5.78 -37.36 -94.76
C PHE A 124 -7.13 -38.07 -94.74
N PHE A 125 -8.10 -37.64 -95.56
CA PHE A 125 -9.31 -38.42 -95.79
C PHE A 125 -8.93 -39.67 -96.58
N ASP A 126 -8.88 -40.84 -95.93
CA ASP A 126 -8.24 -42.02 -96.54
C ASP A 126 -9.02 -42.65 -97.69
N GLY A 127 -10.28 -42.24 -97.89
CA GLY A 127 -11.14 -42.70 -98.96
C GLY A 127 -11.48 -44.19 -98.88
N ARG A 128 -11.16 -44.90 -97.79
CA ARG A 128 -11.22 -46.37 -97.71
C ARG A 128 -12.61 -46.91 -97.43
N GLY A 129 -13.51 -46.64 -98.36
CA GLY A 129 -14.38 -47.69 -98.88
C GLY A 129 -13.64 -48.48 -99.95
N GLU A 130 -12.92 -49.53 -99.53
CA GLU A 130 -12.22 -50.55 -100.36
C GLU A 130 -10.80 -50.19 -100.91
N SER A 131 -10.05 -51.25 -101.23
CA SER A 131 -8.59 -51.37 -101.46
C SER A 131 -8.08 -50.90 -102.84
N SER A 132 -6.79 -50.69 -103.17
CA SER A 132 -5.50 -50.68 -102.43
C SER A 132 -4.41 -50.09 -103.37
N GLY A 133 -3.45 -49.31 -102.86
CA GLY A 133 -2.32 -48.80 -103.64
C GLY A 133 -1.02 -48.76 -102.84
N SER A 134 0.07 -49.29 -103.41
CA SER A 134 1.38 -49.38 -102.78
C SER A 134 2.22 -48.12 -103.04
N GLY A 135 2.03 -47.08 -102.21
CA GLY A 135 2.88 -45.89 -102.14
C GLY A 135 3.57 -45.79 -100.78
N THR A 136 4.85 -45.41 -100.76
CA THR A 136 5.66 -45.29 -99.53
C THR A 136 5.21 -44.12 -98.66
N PRO A 137 5.05 -44.29 -97.33
CA PRO A 137 4.58 -43.23 -96.43
C PRO A 137 5.70 -42.28 -96.02
N GLU A 138 6.08 -41.37 -96.92
CA GLU A 138 6.86 -40.17 -96.60
C GLU A 138 6.03 -38.90 -96.89
N LEU A 139 6.48 -37.75 -96.36
CA LEU A 139 6.03 -36.39 -96.69
C LEU A 139 4.79 -35.79 -95.98
N GLN A 140 4.52 -36.10 -94.71
CA GLN A 140 3.84 -35.13 -93.82
C GLN A 140 4.47 -35.08 -92.42
N ALA A 141 4.82 -33.88 -91.97
CA ALA A 141 5.36 -33.64 -90.64
C ALA A 141 4.27 -33.74 -89.56
N LYS A 142 4.59 -34.38 -88.43
CA LYS A 142 3.65 -34.54 -87.31
C LYS A 142 3.70 -33.33 -86.38
N ARG A 143 2.57 -32.99 -85.76
CA ARG A 143 2.51 -31.88 -84.80
C ARG A 143 3.48 -32.11 -83.64
N PRO A 144 4.35 -31.14 -83.30
CA PRO A 144 5.22 -31.25 -82.14
C PRO A 144 4.40 -31.20 -80.85
N ALA A 145 4.75 -32.05 -79.88
CA ALA A 145 4.19 -31.98 -78.54
C ALA A 145 5.01 -30.96 -77.73
N LEU A 146 4.40 -29.84 -77.33
CA LEU A 146 5.06 -28.75 -76.60
C LEU A 146 4.74 -28.85 -75.10
N THR A 147 5.75 -28.73 -74.24
CA THR A 147 5.62 -28.81 -72.79
C THR A 147 6.42 -27.71 -72.08
N LEU A 148 5.90 -27.23 -70.95
CA LEU A 148 6.62 -26.34 -70.05
C LEU A 148 7.47 -27.16 -69.08
N THR A 149 8.77 -26.90 -69.03
CA THR A 149 9.74 -27.55 -68.14
C THR A 149 10.54 -26.53 -67.31
N THR A 150 9.99 -25.33 -67.10
CA THR A 150 10.51 -24.32 -66.17
C THR A 150 10.68 -24.91 -64.77
N ALA A 151 11.85 -24.71 -64.15
CA ALA A 151 12.16 -25.26 -62.82
C ALA A 151 11.22 -24.72 -61.74
N ILE A 152 11.00 -23.40 -61.68
CA ILE A 152 10.00 -22.76 -60.81
C ILE A 152 9.08 -21.86 -61.65
N PRO A 153 7.91 -22.37 -62.11
CA PRO A 153 6.91 -21.57 -62.82
C PRO A 153 6.52 -20.30 -62.04
N GLY A 154 6.26 -19.19 -62.74
CA GLY A 154 5.93 -17.90 -62.10
C GLY A 154 7.13 -17.10 -61.57
N LYS A 155 8.29 -17.73 -61.35
CA LYS A 155 9.53 -17.09 -60.88
C LYS A 155 10.62 -17.08 -61.95
N ASP A 156 10.92 -18.25 -62.51
CA ASP A 156 12.01 -18.42 -63.47
C ASP A 156 11.52 -18.16 -64.90
N ALA A 157 12.42 -17.74 -65.79
CA ALA A 157 12.13 -17.54 -67.21
C ALA A 157 11.53 -18.82 -67.85
N PRO A 158 10.42 -18.73 -68.62
CA PRO A 158 9.78 -19.88 -69.23
C PRO A 158 10.74 -20.76 -70.02
N THR A 159 10.90 -22.02 -69.62
CA THR A 159 11.66 -23.02 -70.37
C THR A 159 10.68 -24.00 -71.01
N LEU A 160 10.72 -24.05 -72.33
CA LEU A 160 9.87 -24.87 -73.19
C LEU A 160 10.70 -26.01 -73.76
N THR A 161 10.12 -27.20 -73.81
CA THR A 161 10.67 -28.37 -74.50
C THR A 161 9.62 -28.94 -75.44
N TRP A 162 10.05 -29.51 -76.56
CA TRP A 162 9.15 -30.15 -77.50
C TRP A 162 9.71 -31.44 -78.09
N THR A 163 8.84 -32.38 -78.42
CA THR A 163 9.22 -33.63 -79.08
C THR A 163 8.97 -33.53 -80.58
N ASP A 164 10.01 -33.71 -81.39
CA ASP A 164 9.87 -33.93 -82.83
C ASP A 164 9.51 -35.39 -83.12
N SER A 165 8.38 -35.59 -83.81
CA SER A 165 7.93 -36.92 -84.26
C SER A 165 8.28 -37.22 -85.73
N THR A 166 8.92 -36.28 -86.43
CA THR A 166 9.33 -36.35 -87.85
C THR A 166 10.70 -35.68 -88.12
N PRO A 167 11.78 -35.99 -87.35
CA PRO A 167 13.07 -35.30 -87.44
C PRO A 167 13.81 -35.47 -88.77
N THR A 168 13.39 -36.41 -89.62
CA THR A 168 13.91 -36.55 -90.99
C THR A 168 13.39 -35.46 -91.94
N LEU A 169 12.25 -34.83 -91.63
CA LEU A 169 11.62 -33.78 -92.45
C LEU A 169 11.90 -32.36 -91.94
N THR A 170 12.12 -32.20 -90.63
CA THR A 170 12.41 -30.91 -89.97
C THR A 170 13.75 -30.34 -90.43
N GLN A 171 13.74 -29.09 -90.89
CA GLN A 171 14.94 -28.26 -91.14
C GLN A 171 15.20 -27.30 -89.97
N GLY A 172 14.13 -26.73 -89.40
CA GLY A 172 14.17 -25.77 -88.30
C GLY A 172 12.83 -25.69 -87.58
N TRP A 173 12.74 -24.77 -86.63
CA TRP A 173 11.53 -24.52 -85.85
C TRP A 173 11.16 -23.05 -85.87
N VAL A 174 9.88 -22.77 -85.66
CA VAL A 174 9.34 -21.44 -85.43
C VAL A 174 8.62 -21.44 -84.10
N LEU A 175 9.21 -20.78 -83.10
CA LEU A 175 8.53 -20.56 -81.83
C LEU A 175 7.78 -19.23 -81.89
N THR A 176 6.46 -19.27 -81.72
CA THR A 176 5.61 -18.10 -81.60
C THR A 176 5.11 -17.92 -80.17
N ARG A 177 4.88 -16.66 -79.80
CA ARG A 177 4.39 -16.22 -78.50
C ARG A 177 3.36 -15.11 -78.65
N ALA A 178 2.21 -15.25 -78.01
CA ALA A 178 1.38 -14.13 -77.59
C ALA A 178 1.81 -13.70 -76.18
N ARG A 179 1.84 -12.40 -75.88
CA ARG A 179 2.14 -11.86 -74.54
C ARG A 179 1.27 -10.66 -74.21
N GLU A 180 0.92 -10.54 -72.95
CA GLU A 180 0.12 -9.45 -72.38
C GLU A 180 0.39 -9.34 -70.87
N TRP A 181 -0.01 -8.25 -70.20
CA TRP A 181 -0.01 -8.23 -68.74
C TRP A 181 -1.07 -9.19 -68.20
N GLU A 182 -0.80 -9.82 -67.05
CA GLU A 182 -1.77 -10.70 -66.42
C GLU A 182 -3.02 -9.90 -65.98
N GLY A 183 -4.20 -10.37 -66.38
CA GLY A 183 -5.47 -9.65 -66.28
C GLY A 183 -5.91 -8.91 -67.55
N GLU A 184 -4.98 -8.62 -68.47
CA GLU A 184 -5.30 -7.99 -69.76
C GLU A 184 -5.76 -8.99 -70.83
N ARG A 185 -6.19 -8.46 -71.98
CA ARG A 185 -6.68 -9.23 -73.13
C ARG A 185 -5.51 -9.89 -73.87
N ALA A 186 -5.74 -11.11 -74.35
CA ALA A 186 -4.75 -11.89 -75.09
C ALA A 186 -4.22 -11.17 -76.34
N GLY A 187 -2.90 -11.10 -76.48
CA GLY A 187 -2.21 -10.55 -77.64
C GLY A 187 -2.15 -11.51 -78.83
N SER A 188 -1.61 -11.02 -79.95
CA SER A 188 -1.40 -11.84 -81.16
C SER A 188 -0.11 -12.66 -81.06
N PHE A 189 -0.11 -13.86 -81.65
CA PHE A 189 1.10 -14.69 -81.74
C PHE A 189 2.11 -14.07 -82.71
N LEU A 190 3.33 -13.80 -82.21
CA LEU A 190 4.47 -13.32 -82.98
C LEU A 190 5.62 -14.33 -82.89
N ALA A 191 6.38 -14.53 -83.97
CA ALA A 191 7.58 -15.34 -83.93
C ALA A 191 8.65 -14.67 -83.05
N ILE A 192 9.22 -15.42 -82.10
CA ILE A 192 10.22 -14.94 -81.14
C ILE A 192 11.56 -15.66 -81.22
N ALA A 193 11.61 -16.85 -81.82
CA ALA A 193 12.84 -17.60 -82.03
C ALA A 193 12.73 -18.56 -83.22
N TRP A 194 13.89 -18.85 -83.82
CA TRP A 194 14.05 -19.77 -84.95
C TRP A 194 15.06 -20.89 -84.64
N PRO A 195 14.74 -21.85 -83.75
CA PRO A 195 15.67 -22.93 -83.42
C PRO A 195 16.06 -23.80 -84.63
N ALA A 196 17.30 -24.27 -84.67
CA ALA A 196 17.73 -25.27 -85.66
C ALA A 196 16.99 -26.61 -85.43
N GLY A 197 16.82 -27.43 -86.47
CA GLY A 197 15.96 -28.63 -86.40
C GLY A 197 16.31 -29.62 -85.27
N ALA A 198 17.59 -29.75 -84.93
CA ALA A 198 18.07 -30.60 -83.83
C ALA A 198 17.82 -30.03 -82.41
N THR A 199 17.41 -28.77 -82.30
CA THR A 199 17.11 -28.12 -81.02
C THR A 199 15.66 -28.39 -80.62
N THR A 200 15.47 -28.91 -79.40
CA THR A 200 14.16 -29.29 -78.83
C THR A 200 13.84 -28.54 -77.53
N THR A 201 14.57 -27.48 -77.22
CA THR A 201 14.42 -26.67 -76.00
C THR A 201 14.65 -25.19 -76.26
N PHE A 202 13.94 -24.32 -75.53
CA PHE A 202 14.09 -22.86 -75.58
C PHE A 202 13.75 -22.24 -74.23
N THR A 203 14.51 -21.23 -73.79
CA THR A 203 14.20 -20.44 -72.59
C THR A 203 13.92 -18.99 -72.97
N ASP A 204 12.72 -18.50 -72.69
CA ASP A 204 12.28 -17.14 -72.99
C ASP A 204 12.68 -16.17 -71.87
N THR A 205 13.89 -15.61 -71.98
CA THR A 205 14.39 -14.58 -71.05
C THR A 205 13.84 -13.18 -71.34
N THR A 206 12.84 -13.04 -72.22
CA THR A 206 12.31 -11.73 -72.67
C THR A 206 10.91 -11.40 -72.17
N LEU A 207 10.25 -12.34 -71.47
CA LEU A 207 9.00 -12.13 -70.75
C LEU A 207 9.28 -11.34 -69.46
N LYS A 208 8.49 -10.31 -69.16
CA LYS A 208 8.69 -9.47 -67.96
C LYS A 208 7.87 -9.96 -66.76
N ALA A 209 8.32 -9.61 -65.56
CA ALA A 209 7.56 -9.83 -64.33
C ALA A 209 6.17 -9.16 -64.43
N GLY A 210 5.09 -9.92 -64.21
CA GLY A 210 3.71 -9.50 -64.39
C GLY A 210 3.10 -9.81 -65.76
N GLU A 211 3.91 -10.14 -66.77
CA GLU A 211 3.41 -10.59 -68.08
C GLU A 211 3.03 -12.08 -68.02
N ARG A 212 1.98 -12.44 -68.78
CA ARG A 212 1.65 -13.81 -69.15
C ARG A 212 1.87 -14.02 -70.65
N ALA A 213 2.06 -15.27 -71.04
CA ALA A 213 2.34 -15.65 -72.42
C ALA A 213 1.79 -17.02 -72.78
N SER A 214 1.27 -17.11 -74.00
CA SER A 214 0.86 -18.34 -74.66
C SER A 214 1.87 -18.68 -75.76
N TYR A 215 2.37 -19.91 -75.78
CA TYR A 215 3.39 -20.37 -76.73
C TYR A 215 2.84 -21.45 -77.67
N VAL A 216 3.22 -21.35 -78.94
CA VAL A 216 2.95 -22.36 -79.98
C VAL A 216 4.22 -22.52 -80.81
N ILE A 217 4.54 -23.75 -81.22
CA ILE A 217 5.68 -24.05 -82.07
C ILE A 217 5.27 -24.88 -83.29
N TYR A 218 5.93 -24.65 -84.43
CA TYR A 218 5.79 -25.48 -85.63
C TYR A 218 7.15 -25.69 -86.31
N ALA A 219 7.26 -26.76 -87.10
CA ALA A 219 8.47 -27.07 -87.86
C ALA A 219 8.52 -26.26 -89.16
N VAL A 220 9.70 -25.81 -89.56
CA VAL A 220 10.03 -25.50 -90.96
C VAL A 220 10.60 -26.77 -91.57
N LEU A 221 10.04 -27.22 -92.69
CA LEU A 221 10.41 -28.46 -93.35
C LEU A 221 11.50 -28.22 -94.40
N LYS A 222 12.21 -29.28 -94.80
CA LYS A 222 13.32 -29.23 -95.77
C LYS A 222 12.94 -28.73 -97.17
N ASP A 223 11.65 -28.71 -97.50
CA ASP A 223 11.10 -28.13 -98.75
C ASP A 223 10.77 -26.62 -98.61
N GLY A 224 10.97 -26.03 -97.42
CA GLY A 224 10.64 -24.65 -97.10
C GLY A 224 9.19 -24.41 -96.62
N SER A 225 8.36 -25.46 -96.56
CA SER A 225 6.99 -25.37 -96.05
C SER A 225 6.92 -25.41 -94.52
N ASN A 226 5.77 -25.01 -93.97
CA ASN A 226 5.51 -25.05 -92.53
C ASN A 226 4.70 -26.30 -92.16
N GLY A 227 5.18 -27.05 -91.16
CA GLY A 227 4.45 -28.14 -90.54
C GLY A 227 3.30 -27.68 -89.62
N PRO A 228 2.48 -28.61 -89.12
CA PRO A 228 1.37 -28.29 -88.22
C PRO A 228 1.86 -27.76 -86.85
N THR A 229 1.02 -26.94 -86.22
CA THR A 229 1.28 -26.31 -84.92
C THR A 229 1.12 -27.26 -83.73
N SER A 230 1.86 -26.97 -82.67
CA SER A 230 1.79 -27.66 -81.37
C SER A 230 0.45 -27.46 -80.66
N ASN A 231 0.32 -28.05 -79.47
CA ASN A 231 -0.61 -27.52 -78.46
C ASN A 231 -0.14 -26.13 -78.00
N VAL A 232 -1.07 -25.31 -77.54
CA VAL A 232 -0.75 -24.09 -76.79
C VAL A 232 -0.20 -24.49 -75.42
N VAL A 233 0.78 -23.73 -74.92
CA VAL A 233 1.27 -23.80 -73.54
C VAL A 233 1.24 -22.41 -72.93
N ASP A 234 0.48 -22.25 -71.84
CA ASP A 234 0.34 -20.98 -71.12
C ASP A 234 1.23 -20.95 -69.88
N THR A 235 1.89 -19.81 -69.66
CA THR A 235 2.68 -19.53 -68.46
C THR A 235 2.74 -18.02 -68.24
N GLY A 236 3.18 -17.58 -67.06
CA GLY A 236 3.47 -16.17 -66.81
C GLY A 236 4.49 -16.00 -65.71
N LEU A 237 4.78 -14.75 -65.39
CA LEU A 237 5.64 -14.35 -64.29
C LEU A 237 4.82 -13.57 -63.25
N ARG A 238 5.18 -13.74 -61.98
CA ARG A 238 4.64 -12.94 -60.88
C ARG A 238 4.93 -11.44 -61.09
N PRO A 239 4.15 -10.53 -60.49
CA PRO A 239 4.39 -9.09 -60.62
C PRO A 239 5.71 -8.67 -59.95
N LEU A 240 6.18 -7.47 -60.28
CA LEU A 240 7.19 -6.79 -59.46
C LEU A 240 6.60 -6.46 -58.08
N ALA A 241 7.48 -6.25 -57.10
CA ALA A 241 7.07 -5.80 -55.78
C ALA A 241 6.49 -4.36 -55.85
N PRO A 242 5.45 -4.03 -55.06
CA PRO A 242 4.82 -2.71 -55.11
C PRO A 242 5.77 -1.64 -54.55
N GLU A 243 5.96 -0.54 -55.28
CA GLU A 243 6.86 0.53 -54.87
C GLU A 243 6.17 1.52 -53.91
N GLY A 244 6.97 2.31 -53.17
CA GLY A 244 6.45 3.39 -52.32
C GLY A 244 5.51 2.94 -51.20
N VAL A 245 5.73 1.74 -50.64
CA VAL A 245 4.91 1.24 -49.53
C VAL A 245 5.10 2.11 -48.29
N THR A 246 4.05 2.82 -47.89
CA THR A 246 4.05 3.68 -46.70
C THR A 246 3.00 3.19 -45.70
N ALA A 247 3.29 3.39 -44.41
CA ALA A 247 2.34 3.14 -43.32
C ALA A 247 2.18 4.43 -42.49
N THR A 248 0.94 4.87 -42.27
CA THR A 248 0.58 6.10 -41.57
C THR A 248 -0.32 5.78 -40.39
N GLY A 249 0.10 6.16 -39.18
CA GLY A 249 -0.67 5.97 -37.96
C GLY A 249 -1.83 6.95 -37.83
N GLN A 250 -2.96 6.45 -37.35
CA GLN A 250 -4.16 7.20 -36.94
C GLN A 250 -4.48 6.86 -35.47
N PRO A 251 -5.49 7.47 -34.82
CA PRO A 251 -5.75 7.21 -33.41
C PRO A 251 -6.00 5.73 -33.06
N THR A 252 -6.68 5.00 -33.94
CA THR A 252 -7.15 3.61 -33.70
C THR A 252 -6.85 2.66 -34.84
N ASP A 253 -6.05 3.07 -35.82
CA ASP A 253 -5.80 2.29 -37.03
C ASP A 253 -4.46 2.71 -37.67
N ILE A 254 -3.98 1.90 -38.61
CA ILE A 254 -2.84 2.22 -39.45
C ILE A 254 -3.26 2.07 -40.90
N LYS A 255 -3.08 3.13 -41.69
CA LYS A 255 -3.34 3.14 -43.13
C LYS A 255 -2.05 2.79 -43.89
N ILE A 256 -2.13 1.85 -44.82
CA ILE A 256 -1.03 1.41 -45.67
C ILE A 256 -1.38 1.77 -47.12
N ASP A 257 -0.45 2.44 -47.80
CA ASP A 257 -0.59 2.89 -49.19
C ASP A 257 0.62 2.44 -50.02
N TRP A 258 0.42 2.08 -51.29
CA TRP A 258 1.47 1.64 -52.20
C TRP A 258 1.17 1.97 -53.68
N ALA A 259 2.20 1.97 -54.52
CA ALA A 259 2.04 2.11 -55.97
C ALA A 259 1.57 0.78 -56.61
N PRO A 260 0.71 0.82 -57.65
CA PRO A 260 0.24 -0.39 -58.32
C PRO A 260 1.37 -1.11 -59.05
N SER A 261 1.34 -2.44 -59.05
CA SER A 261 2.31 -3.30 -59.74
C SER A 261 1.71 -3.85 -61.03
N ASN A 262 2.36 -3.65 -62.18
CA ASN A 262 1.88 -4.16 -63.47
C ASN A 262 1.68 -5.68 -63.43
N GLY A 263 0.53 -6.14 -63.93
CA GLY A 263 0.18 -7.57 -63.94
C GLY A 263 -0.17 -8.17 -62.57
N ALA A 264 -0.35 -7.35 -61.54
CA ALA A 264 -0.96 -7.78 -60.28
C ALA A 264 -2.49 -7.79 -60.42
N THR A 265 -3.12 -8.80 -59.84
CA THR A 265 -4.60 -8.92 -59.76
C THR A 265 -5.10 -8.83 -58.32
N GLY A 266 -4.22 -8.44 -57.40
CA GLY A 266 -4.47 -8.29 -55.97
C GLY A 266 -3.18 -8.26 -55.15
N TYR A 267 -3.28 -7.96 -53.86
CA TYR A 267 -2.12 -7.83 -52.97
C TYR A 267 -2.34 -8.58 -51.65
N ASP A 268 -1.28 -9.15 -51.10
CA ASP A 268 -1.28 -9.75 -49.77
C ASP A 268 -0.54 -8.83 -48.80
N VAL A 269 -1.21 -8.46 -47.71
CA VAL A 269 -0.67 -7.55 -46.68
C VAL A 269 -0.28 -8.33 -45.44
N TYR A 270 0.98 -8.19 -45.04
CA TYR A 270 1.57 -8.81 -43.86
C TYR A 270 1.81 -7.76 -42.78
N ARG A 271 1.52 -8.13 -41.53
CA ARG A 271 1.76 -7.36 -40.31
C ARG A 271 2.67 -8.17 -39.41
N ASP A 272 3.81 -7.60 -39.01
CA ASP A 272 4.83 -8.26 -38.19
C ASP A 272 5.22 -9.67 -38.71
N GLY A 273 5.26 -9.82 -40.04
CA GLY A 273 5.54 -11.08 -40.73
C GLY A 273 4.36 -12.04 -40.89
N VAL A 274 3.18 -11.75 -40.34
CA VAL A 274 1.96 -12.57 -40.44
C VAL A 274 1.01 -12.02 -41.52
N LEU A 275 0.45 -12.88 -42.37
CA LEU A 275 -0.55 -12.49 -43.37
C LEU A 275 -1.86 -12.05 -42.69
N VAL A 276 -2.27 -10.79 -42.86
CA VAL A 276 -3.48 -10.22 -42.22
C VAL A 276 -4.57 -9.79 -43.21
N ALA A 277 -4.25 -9.63 -44.50
CA ALA A 277 -5.26 -9.40 -45.53
C ALA A 277 -4.83 -9.96 -46.89
N ASN A 278 -5.81 -10.43 -47.66
CA ASN A 278 -5.72 -10.62 -49.11
C ASN A 278 -6.68 -9.58 -49.70
N VAL A 279 -6.17 -8.60 -50.45
CA VAL A 279 -6.98 -7.55 -51.08
C VAL A 279 -7.00 -7.73 -52.60
N GLY A 280 -8.06 -7.23 -53.24
CA GLY A 280 -8.16 -7.19 -54.69
C GLY A 280 -7.19 -6.17 -55.30
N ASP A 281 -7.42 -5.77 -56.55
CA ASP A 281 -6.65 -4.71 -57.20
C ASP A 281 -6.98 -3.34 -56.57
N VAL A 282 -6.30 -3.06 -55.45
CA VAL A 282 -6.37 -1.82 -54.69
C VAL A 282 -4.94 -1.42 -54.28
N THR A 283 -4.75 -0.12 -54.07
CA THR A 283 -3.45 0.49 -53.72
C THR A 283 -3.39 1.00 -52.28
N THR A 284 -4.41 0.68 -51.48
CA THR A 284 -4.57 1.15 -50.10
C THR A 284 -5.31 0.11 -49.26
N TRP A 285 -4.95 -0.01 -47.99
CA TRP A 285 -5.63 -0.85 -47.00
C TRP A 285 -5.46 -0.28 -45.59
N THR A 286 -6.47 -0.41 -44.74
CA THR A 286 -6.44 0.08 -43.36
C THR A 286 -6.51 -1.09 -42.38
N ASP A 287 -5.53 -1.16 -41.50
CA ASP A 287 -5.51 -2.09 -40.37
C ASP A 287 -6.27 -1.47 -39.18
N ALA A 288 -7.47 -1.98 -38.91
CA ALA A 288 -8.28 -1.56 -37.78
C ALA A 288 -7.74 -2.17 -36.48
N LEU A 289 -7.36 -1.30 -35.54
CA LEU A 289 -6.64 -1.64 -34.31
C LEU A 289 -7.31 -0.96 -33.10
N THR A 290 -6.57 -0.78 -32.02
CA THR A 290 -6.92 0.16 -30.94
C THR A 290 -5.69 1.03 -30.62
N TYR A 291 -5.85 1.97 -29.69
CA TYR A 291 -4.73 2.67 -29.06
C TYR A 291 -3.60 1.70 -28.62
N GLY A 292 -2.35 2.17 -28.66
CA GLY A 292 -1.17 1.42 -28.22
C GLY A 292 -0.66 0.31 -29.13
N HIS A 293 -0.93 0.36 -30.44
CA HIS A 293 -0.41 -0.60 -31.41
C HIS A 293 0.73 -0.02 -32.25
N ALA A 294 1.77 -0.82 -32.51
CA ALA A 294 2.91 -0.45 -33.33
C ALA A 294 3.36 -1.65 -34.17
N HIS A 295 3.27 -1.54 -35.49
CA HIS A 295 3.48 -2.68 -36.40
C HIS A 295 4.38 -2.33 -37.60
N GLY A 296 5.11 -3.35 -38.08
CA GLY A 296 5.77 -3.34 -39.38
C GLY A 296 4.88 -3.98 -40.44
N TYR A 297 4.80 -3.37 -41.63
CA TYR A 297 3.98 -3.87 -42.73
C TYR A 297 4.83 -4.25 -43.95
N ARG A 298 4.36 -5.26 -44.69
CA ARG A 298 4.94 -5.69 -45.96
C ARG A 298 3.83 -6.05 -46.93
N VAL A 299 3.92 -5.54 -48.15
CA VAL A 299 2.91 -5.77 -49.21
C VAL A 299 3.53 -6.60 -50.32
N VAL A 300 2.80 -7.62 -50.77
CA VAL A 300 3.20 -8.55 -51.83
C VAL A 300 2.22 -8.43 -52.97
N ALA A 301 2.69 -8.09 -54.17
CA ALA A 301 1.85 -8.12 -55.36
C ALA A 301 1.61 -9.56 -55.81
N THR A 302 0.35 -9.92 -56.07
CA THR A 302 -0.10 -11.28 -56.37
C THR A 302 -0.76 -11.37 -57.74
N ASN A 303 -0.61 -12.51 -58.40
CA ASN A 303 -1.40 -12.91 -59.57
C ASN A 303 -1.48 -14.44 -59.63
N ARG A 304 -2.15 -15.01 -60.64
CA ARG A 304 -2.31 -16.48 -60.76
C ARG A 304 -0.99 -17.26 -60.84
N TRP A 305 0.11 -16.61 -61.20
CA TRP A 305 1.44 -17.20 -61.35
C TRP A 305 2.29 -17.08 -60.08
N GLU A 306 2.04 -16.06 -59.25
CA GLU A 306 2.64 -15.90 -57.93
C GLU A 306 2.21 -17.00 -56.94
N GLN A 307 1.01 -17.55 -57.11
CA GLN A 307 0.36 -18.49 -56.18
C GLN A 307 0.69 -19.98 -56.46
N ARG A 308 1.60 -20.29 -57.40
CA ARG A 308 1.76 -21.65 -57.95
C ARG A 308 3.04 -22.39 -57.52
N LEU A 309 3.36 -22.36 -56.23
CA LEU A 309 4.35 -23.27 -55.63
C LEU A 309 3.67 -24.59 -55.21
N THR A 310 3.86 -25.61 -56.06
CA THR A 310 3.32 -26.99 -56.03
C THR A 310 3.25 -27.65 -54.64
N THR A 311 2.20 -28.40 -54.24
CA THR A 311 1.14 -29.09 -55.00
C THR A 311 -0.25 -28.93 -54.35
N GLY A 312 -1.28 -28.59 -55.14
CA GLY A 312 -2.66 -28.49 -54.66
C GLY A 312 -3.61 -27.88 -55.70
N THR A 313 -4.88 -28.26 -55.68
CA THR A 313 -5.95 -27.72 -56.52
C THR A 313 -6.30 -26.28 -56.12
N GLU A 314 -6.11 -25.31 -57.02
CA GLU A 314 -6.51 -23.86 -56.98
C GLU A 314 -6.27 -23.02 -55.69
N ALA A 315 -5.85 -23.61 -54.58
CA ALA A 315 -5.89 -22.99 -53.25
C ALA A 315 -4.49 -22.74 -52.64
N GLY A 316 -3.45 -22.59 -53.46
CA GLY A 316 -2.05 -22.37 -53.06
C GLY A 316 -1.75 -21.02 -52.40
N ARG A 317 -2.75 -20.31 -51.86
CA ARG A 317 -2.54 -19.09 -51.08
C ARG A 317 -1.98 -19.44 -49.71
N VAL A 318 -1.07 -18.61 -49.21
CA VAL A 318 -0.68 -18.63 -47.79
C VAL A 318 -1.96 -18.43 -46.95
N PRO A 319 -2.28 -19.30 -45.97
CA PRO A 319 -3.46 -19.12 -45.15
C PRO A 319 -3.42 -17.81 -44.37
N LEU A 320 -4.57 -17.17 -44.18
CA LEU A 320 -4.69 -16.00 -43.32
C LEU A 320 -4.19 -16.35 -41.91
N GLY A 321 -3.30 -15.53 -41.35
CA GLY A 321 -2.63 -15.81 -40.07
C GLY A 321 -1.32 -16.61 -40.15
N ALA A 322 -0.87 -17.06 -41.33
CA ALA A 322 0.43 -17.72 -41.48
C ALA A 322 1.59 -16.72 -41.66
N VAL A 323 2.79 -17.11 -41.20
CA VAL A 323 4.01 -16.29 -41.28
C VAL A 323 4.68 -16.37 -42.65
N ILE A 324 5.32 -15.26 -43.04
CA ILE A 324 5.95 -15.08 -44.35
C ILE A 324 7.20 -15.95 -44.54
N ASP A 325 7.83 -16.40 -43.44
CA ASP A 325 9.06 -17.22 -43.43
C ASP A 325 8.84 -18.71 -43.77
N GLN A 326 7.62 -19.11 -44.14
CA GLN A 326 7.37 -20.46 -44.64
C GLN A 326 8.17 -20.72 -45.93
N ALA A 327 9.01 -21.76 -45.89
CA ALA A 327 9.81 -22.17 -47.03
C ALA A 327 8.98 -23.02 -48.00
N TYR A 328 8.65 -22.45 -49.15
CA TYR A 328 8.08 -23.17 -50.29
C TYR A 328 9.23 -23.69 -51.18
N THR A 329 9.00 -24.73 -51.99
CA THR A 329 10.03 -25.35 -52.84
C THR A 329 10.50 -24.40 -53.94
N GLY A 330 11.54 -23.61 -53.64
CA GLY A 330 12.04 -22.52 -54.48
C GLY A 330 12.45 -21.25 -53.73
N GLY A 331 12.17 -21.18 -52.43
CA GLY A 331 12.53 -20.09 -51.52
C GLY A 331 11.36 -19.58 -50.68
N VAL A 332 11.65 -18.65 -49.77
CA VAL A 332 10.63 -17.91 -49.02
C VAL A 332 9.88 -16.96 -49.97
N ARG A 333 8.59 -16.65 -49.72
CA ARG A 333 7.70 -15.83 -50.59
C ARG A 333 8.19 -14.39 -50.87
N LEU A 334 9.28 -13.96 -50.23
CA LEU A 334 9.77 -12.58 -50.08
C LEU A 334 10.21 -11.83 -51.36
N ALA A 335 10.27 -12.49 -52.52
CA ALA A 335 10.97 -11.94 -53.69
C ALA A 335 10.11 -11.08 -54.66
N SER A 336 8.84 -10.84 -54.32
CA SER A 336 7.96 -9.80 -54.91
C SER A 336 7.31 -8.93 -53.82
N ALA A 337 7.98 -8.78 -52.68
CA ALA A 337 7.40 -8.20 -51.46
C ALA A 337 8.20 -7.00 -50.97
N GLN A 338 7.63 -5.78 -50.97
CA GLN A 338 8.26 -4.60 -50.37
C GLN A 338 7.81 -4.38 -48.93
N THR A 339 8.77 -4.16 -48.05
CA THR A 339 8.52 -3.70 -46.67
C THR A 339 8.20 -2.21 -46.71
N ALA A 340 7.26 -1.75 -45.87
CA ALA A 340 7.04 -0.32 -45.71
C ALA A 340 8.31 0.36 -45.16
N ASP A 341 8.74 1.47 -45.76
CA ASP A 341 10.02 2.15 -45.44
C ASP A 341 10.16 2.56 -43.97
N SER A 342 9.02 2.65 -43.27
CA SER A 342 8.96 2.53 -41.82
C SER A 342 7.59 1.99 -41.40
N GLY A 343 7.56 1.09 -40.42
CA GLY A 343 6.33 0.73 -39.71
C GLY A 343 5.67 1.96 -39.06
N ALA A 344 4.47 1.78 -38.54
CA ALA A 344 3.71 2.87 -37.92
C ALA A 344 3.16 2.46 -36.56
N PHE A 345 2.68 3.46 -35.82
CA PHE A 345 2.05 3.29 -34.52
C PHE A 345 0.80 4.17 -34.41
N THR A 346 -0.20 3.69 -33.68
CA THR A 346 -1.45 4.42 -33.42
C THR A 346 -1.23 5.55 -32.41
N ALA A 347 -2.30 6.26 -32.03
CA ALA A 347 -2.26 7.05 -30.78
C ALA A 347 -1.94 6.13 -29.58
N PRO A 348 -1.29 6.66 -28.53
CA PRO A 348 -0.87 5.89 -27.37
C PRO A 348 -2.06 5.41 -26.52
N PRO A 349 -1.89 4.37 -25.69
CA PRO A 349 -2.91 3.93 -24.75
C PRO A 349 -2.97 4.88 -23.53
N PRO A 350 -4.12 5.03 -22.87
CA PRO A 350 -4.24 5.97 -21.74
C PRO A 350 -3.28 5.61 -20.59
N PRO A 351 -2.62 6.59 -19.95
CA PRO A 351 -1.71 6.35 -18.83
C PRO A 351 -2.47 5.95 -17.57
N THR A 352 -1.81 5.21 -16.69
CA THR A 352 -2.21 5.17 -15.27
C THR A 352 -1.61 6.34 -14.52
N LEU A 353 -2.43 6.95 -13.66
CA LEU A 353 -2.04 8.02 -12.77
C LEU A 353 -1.82 7.56 -11.34
N LYS A 354 -0.98 8.31 -10.62
CA LYS A 354 -0.95 8.32 -9.15
C LYS A 354 -0.91 9.76 -8.66
N ALA A 355 -1.95 10.18 -7.95
CA ALA A 355 -2.01 11.47 -7.27
C ALA A 355 -1.70 11.29 -5.77
N THR A 356 -0.67 11.97 -5.28
CA THR A 356 -0.21 11.87 -3.87
C THR A 356 -0.22 13.25 -3.22
N PRO A 357 -1.09 13.51 -2.22
CA PRO A 357 -1.10 14.78 -1.50
C PRO A 357 0.13 14.92 -0.60
N THR A 358 0.60 16.15 -0.43
CA THR A 358 1.77 16.50 0.40
C THR A 358 1.38 17.14 1.72
N THR A 359 2.35 17.34 2.62
CA THR A 359 2.16 18.06 3.87
C THR A 359 1.95 19.58 3.68
N THR A 360 2.16 20.11 2.48
CA THR A 360 2.07 21.55 2.14
C THR A 360 0.86 21.87 1.26
N TRP A 361 -0.22 21.09 1.39
CA TRP A 361 -1.46 21.23 0.59
C TRP A 361 -1.18 21.36 -0.92
N SER A 362 -0.42 20.40 -1.42
CA SER A 362 -0.08 20.25 -2.84
C SER A 362 -0.28 18.80 -3.22
N THR A 363 -0.45 18.49 -4.51
CA THR A 363 -0.56 17.12 -5.00
C THR A 363 0.53 16.84 -6.02
N THR A 364 1.38 15.84 -5.75
CA THR A 364 2.27 15.28 -6.76
C THR A 364 1.49 14.29 -7.61
N VAL A 365 1.31 14.61 -8.89
CA VAL A 365 0.71 13.76 -9.91
C VAL A 365 1.84 13.10 -10.68
N ALA A 366 1.80 11.77 -10.77
CA ALA A 366 2.76 10.95 -11.48
C ALA A 366 2.07 10.12 -12.58
N TRP A 367 2.73 9.99 -13.73
CA TRP A 367 2.31 9.14 -14.85
C TRP A 367 3.24 7.93 -14.95
N ASP A 368 2.69 6.73 -15.11
CA ASP A 368 3.48 5.56 -15.52
C ASP A 368 3.45 5.41 -17.04
N GLN A 369 4.64 5.40 -17.66
CA GLN A 369 4.81 5.18 -19.09
C GLN A 369 4.50 3.74 -19.54
N ASN A 370 4.43 2.78 -18.61
CA ASN A 370 4.41 1.35 -18.90
C ASN A 370 3.04 0.68 -18.75
N ALA A 371 1.98 1.44 -18.43
CA ALA A 371 0.68 0.90 -18.01
C ALA A 371 -0.02 0.01 -19.06
N ALA A 372 0.28 0.22 -20.34
CA ALA A 372 -0.06 -0.70 -21.42
C ALA A 372 1.17 -0.88 -22.30
N ALA A 373 1.73 -2.10 -22.29
CA ALA A 373 2.79 -2.47 -23.20
C ALA A 373 2.27 -2.34 -24.64
N TRP A 374 2.99 -1.60 -25.47
CA TRP A 374 2.67 -1.45 -26.88
C TRP A 374 2.63 -2.80 -27.58
N VAL A 375 1.57 -3.06 -28.32
CA VAL A 375 1.35 -4.32 -29.03
C VAL A 375 2.00 -4.25 -30.41
N GLY A 376 2.77 -5.28 -30.77
CA GLY A 376 3.39 -5.43 -32.09
C GLY A 376 4.89 -5.12 -32.16
N ALA A 377 5.49 -5.53 -33.27
CA ALA A 377 6.94 -5.47 -33.54
C ALA A 377 7.37 -4.22 -34.34
N GLY A 378 6.49 -3.22 -34.47
CA GLY A 378 6.78 -1.97 -35.17
C GLY A 378 7.78 -1.06 -34.44
N PRO A 379 8.10 0.11 -35.01
CA PRO A 379 9.17 0.96 -34.50
C PRO A 379 8.78 1.68 -33.20
N SER A 380 9.79 2.11 -32.42
CA SER A 380 9.62 2.98 -31.24
C SER A 380 9.58 4.47 -31.61
N THR A 381 10.14 4.83 -32.77
CA THR A 381 10.12 6.18 -33.34
C THR A 381 9.89 6.14 -34.86
N LYS A 382 9.22 7.16 -35.41
CA LYS A 382 8.97 7.29 -36.86
C LYS A 382 9.11 8.76 -37.24
N ASN A 383 9.91 9.08 -38.25
CA ASN A 383 10.14 10.46 -38.72
C ASN A 383 10.53 11.45 -37.59
N GLY A 384 11.25 10.99 -36.58
CA GLY A 384 11.62 11.78 -35.39
C GLY A 384 10.58 11.80 -34.26
N HIS A 385 9.34 11.37 -34.53
CA HIS A 385 8.26 11.29 -33.56
C HIS A 385 8.33 10.02 -32.72
N ALA A 386 8.01 10.11 -31.43
CA ALA A 386 8.01 8.99 -30.51
C ALA A 386 6.60 8.40 -30.32
N ARG A 387 6.54 7.13 -29.89
CA ARG A 387 5.28 6.47 -29.49
C ARG A 387 4.45 7.26 -28.47
N VAL A 388 5.11 7.93 -27.51
CA VAL A 388 4.49 8.90 -26.58
C VAL A 388 5.36 10.15 -26.58
N GLU A 389 4.75 11.31 -26.81
CA GLU A 389 5.47 12.59 -26.89
C GLU A 389 5.08 13.51 -25.73
N THR A 390 3.81 13.54 -25.35
CA THR A 390 3.30 14.41 -24.29
C THR A 390 2.15 13.80 -23.48
N TRP A 391 1.90 14.42 -22.33
CA TRP A 391 0.72 14.21 -21.48
C TRP A 391 -0.14 15.48 -21.43
N ASP A 392 -1.45 15.32 -21.60
CA ASP A 392 -2.42 16.27 -21.08
C ASP A 392 -2.97 15.75 -19.74
N THR A 393 -3.35 16.65 -18.84
CA THR A 393 -3.91 16.34 -17.53
C THR A 393 -4.97 17.36 -17.18
N THR A 394 -6.14 16.87 -16.77
CA THR A 394 -7.25 17.68 -16.26
C THR A 394 -7.34 17.57 -14.74
N THR A 395 -8.09 18.50 -14.14
CA THR A 395 -8.45 18.44 -12.73
C THR A 395 -9.83 19.06 -12.49
N HIS A 396 -10.52 18.53 -11.49
CA HIS A 396 -11.63 19.20 -10.80
C HIS A 396 -11.48 18.97 -9.30
N GLN A 397 -12.21 19.76 -8.52
CA GLN A 397 -12.27 19.62 -7.07
C GLN A 397 -13.70 19.25 -6.68
N ASP A 398 -13.86 18.27 -5.80
CA ASP A 398 -15.17 17.82 -5.29
C ASP A 398 -16.22 17.60 -6.41
N SER A 399 -17.21 18.49 -6.60
CA SER A 399 -18.24 18.41 -7.65
C SER A 399 -18.09 19.47 -8.76
N ASP A 400 -16.92 20.09 -8.89
CA ASP A 400 -16.66 21.17 -9.85
C ASP A 400 -16.51 20.69 -11.30
N VAL A 401 -16.57 21.63 -12.24
CA VAL A 401 -16.33 21.38 -13.66
C VAL A 401 -14.87 20.99 -13.91
N THR A 402 -14.66 19.96 -14.73
CA THR A 402 -13.32 19.53 -15.17
C THR A 402 -12.63 20.59 -16.03
N THR A 403 -11.42 20.97 -15.64
CA THR A 403 -10.58 21.97 -16.31
C THR A 403 -9.25 21.36 -16.75
N MET A 404 -8.63 21.92 -17.81
CA MET A 404 -7.26 21.55 -18.17
C MET A 404 -6.27 22.11 -17.14
N LEU A 405 -5.50 21.23 -16.52
CA LEU A 405 -4.45 21.60 -15.55
C LEU A 405 -3.11 21.81 -16.25
N TRP A 406 -2.69 20.84 -17.05
CA TRP A 406 -1.47 20.89 -17.84
C TRP A 406 -1.71 20.28 -19.21
N THR A 407 -1.27 20.96 -20.26
CA THR A 407 -1.30 20.47 -21.64
C THR A 407 0.12 20.27 -22.17
N ALA A 408 0.28 19.35 -23.11
CA ALA A 408 1.54 19.08 -23.82
C ALA A 408 2.77 18.89 -22.89
N THR A 409 2.58 18.31 -21.70
CA THR A 409 3.69 18.04 -20.77
C THR A 409 4.63 17.02 -21.41
N PRO A 410 5.94 17.29 -21.60
CA PRO A 410 6.83 16.37 -22.30
C PRO A 410 6.85 14.97 -21.66
N ALA A 411 6.86 13.91 -22.48
CA ALA A 411 6.80 12.52 -22.01
C ALA A 411 7.85 12.18 -20.94
N ALA A 412 9.06 12.74 -21.07
CA ALA A 412 10.17 12.60 -20.11
C ALA A 412 9.87 13.17 -18.71
N THR A 413 8.89 14.06 -18.56
CA THR A 413 8.40 14.53 -17.26
C THR A 413 7.38 13.52 -16.73
N THR A 414 7.83 12.62 -15.85
CA THR A 414 6.99 11.57 -15.24
C THR A 414 6.27 12.00 -13.96
N THR A 415 6.56 13.20 -13.43
CA THR A 415 5.87 13.78 -12.26
C THR A 415 5.75 15.30 -12.34
N ARG A 416 4.62 15.87 -11.90
CA ARG A 416 4.47 17.32 -11.63
C ARG A 416 3.69 17.55 -10.33
N THR A 417 3.83 18.74 -9.75
CA THR A 417 3.13 19.12 -8.51
C THR A 417 2.07 20.20 -8.79
N HIS A 418 0.82 19.89 -8.47
CA HIS A 418 -0.28 20.86 -8.41
C HIS A 418 -0.27 21.50 -7.01
N GLY A 419 0.28 22.72 -6.92
CA GLY A 419 0.41 23.45 -5.65
C GLY A 419 -0.88 24.13 -5.20
N SER A 420 -0.86 24.69 -3.98
CA SER A 420 -1.89 25.58 -3.44
C SER A 420 -3.32 25.03 -3.47
N ARG A 421 -3.47 23.76 -3.11
CA ARG A 421 -4.77 23.07 -3.04
C ARG A 421 -5.53 23.48 -1.77
N THR A 422 -6.86 23.43 -1.83
CA THR A 422 -7.70 23.78 -0.68
C THR A 422 -7.51 22.77 0.47
N PRO A 423 -7.17 23.21 1.68
CA PRO A 423 -7.07 22.29 2.82
C PRO A 423 -8.37 21.50 3.05
N GLY A 424 -8.26 20.18 3.18
CA GLY A 424 -9.40 19.29 3.40
C GLY A 424 -10.38 19.10 2.24
N SER A 425 -10.04 19.51 1.00
CA SER A 425 -10.80 19.15 -0.22
C SER A 425 -10.37 17.81 -0.82
N THR A 426 -11.15 17.30 -1.78
CA THR A 426 -10.73 16.21 -2.66
C THR A 426 -10.46 16.75 -4.06
N ASP A 427 -9.24 16.54 -4.55
CA ASP A 427 -8.86 16.86 -5.93
C ASP A 427 -8.92 15.60 -6.79
N TYR A 428 -9.55 15.69 -7.95
CA TYR A 428 -9.61 14.61 -8.93
C TYR A 428 -8.74 14.96 -10.15
N TYR A 429 -8.10 13.93 -10.72
CA TYR A 429 -7.20 14.07 -11.85
C TYR A 429 -7.44 12.96 -12.88
N GLU A 430 -7.40 13.34 -14.15
CA GLU A 430 -7.38 12.43 -15.29
C GLU A 430 -6.25 12.85 -16.22
N ALA A 431 -5.67 11.89 -16.94
CA ALA A 431 -4.63 12.19 -17.92
C ALA A 431 -4.82 11.36 -19.18
N ARG A 432 -4.29 11.89 -20.28
CA ARG A 432 -4.20 11.22 -21.57
C ARG A 432 -2.80 11.44 -22.13
N SER A 433 -2.31 10.47 -22.86
CA SER A 433 -1.05 10.56 -23.61
C SER A 433 -1.33 10.96 -25.06
N CYS A 434 -0.39 11.67 -25.67
CA CYS A 434 -0.47 12.09 -27.07
C CYS A 434 0.83 11.81 -27.83
N ASN A 435 0.69 11.58 -29.13
CA ASN A 435 1.76 11.55 -30.13
C ASN A 435 1.24 12.17 -31.45
N GLN A 436 2.03 12.13 -32.52
CA GLN A 436 1.64 12.64 -33.84
C GLN A 436 0.37 12.01 -34.43
N ALA A 437 0.04 10.75 -34.12
CA ALA A 437 -1.17 10.07 -34.59
C ALA A 437 -2.44 10.46 -33.78
N GLY A 438 -2.28 11.11 -32.63
CA GLY A 438 -3.37 11.64 -31.82
C GLY A 438 -3.18 11.45 -30.32
N CYS A 439 -4.25 11.70 -29.56
CA CYS A 439 -4.30 11.46 -28.12
C CYS A 439 -5.15 10.23 -27.77
N SER A 440 -4.82 9.59 -26.66
CA SER A 440 -5.69 8.59 -26.02
C SER A 440 -7.00 9.23 -25.53
N PRO A 441 -8.01 8.42 -25.20
CA PRO A 441 -9.07 8.84 -24.28
C PRO A 441 -8.47 9.25 -22.93
N TRP A 442 -9.25 9.93 -22.10
CA TRP A 442 -8.88 10.15 -20.70
C TRP A 442 -8.78 8.81 -19.96
N GLY A 443 -7.69 8.62 -19.21
CA GLY A 443 -7.50 7.49 -18.32
C GLY A 443 -8.39 7.56 -17.07
N ALA A 444 -8.27 6.56 -16.21
CA ALA A 444 -9.07 6.48 -14.98
C ALA A 444 -8.85 7.69 -14.06
N THR A 445 -9.95 8.25 -13.54
CA THR A 445 -9.95 9.32 -12.55
C THR A 445 -9.27 8.86 -11.26
N VAL A 446 -8.31 9.63 -10.75
CA VAL A 446 -7.66 9.40 -9.44
C VAL A 446 -7.91 10.55 -8.49
N ALA A 447 -8.20 10.25 -7.23
CA ALA A 447 -8.48 11.24 -6.20
C ALA A 447 -7.28 11.44 -5.26
N ALA A 448 -7.05 12.68 -4.84
CA ALA A 448 -6.13 13.06 -3.77
C ALA A 448 -6.85 13.92 -2.73
N ILE A 449 -6.98 13.39 -1.52
CA ILE A 449 -7.58 14.09 -0.38
C ILE A 449 -6.51 14.96 0.30
N GLN A 450 -6.72 16.27 0.36
CA GLN A 450 -5.85 17.17 1.12
C GLN A 450 -6.03 16.95 2.62
N ARG A 451 -4.95 17.05 3.41
CA ARG A 451 -5.05 17.07 4.88
C ARG A 451 -5.87 18.29 5.36
N PRO A 452 -6.52 18.24 6.52
CA PRO A 452 -7.34 19.35 7.01
C PRO A 452 -6.52 20.63 7.26
N PRO A 453 -7.16 21.81 7.23
CA PRO A 453 -6.60 23.00 7.86
C PRO A 453 -6.57 22.82 9.40
N ALA A 454 -5.81 23.68 10.10
CA ALA A 454 -5.81 23.70 11.55
C ALA A 454 -7.22 24.00 12.12
N PRO A 455 -7.63 23.44 13.28
CA PRO A 455 -8.96 23.62 13.84
C PRO A 455 -9.38 25.11 13.94
N ALA A 456 -10.64 25.41 13.64
CA ALA A 456 -11.14 26.79 13.59
C ALA A 456 -10.95 27.53 14.92
N THR A 457 -11.20 26.85 16.05
CA THR A 457 -10.83 27.34 17.39
C THR A 457 -10.44 26.17 18.31
N CYS A 458 -9.68 26.51 19.35
CA CYS A 458 -9.45 25.70 20.54
C CYS A 458 -9.90 26.58 21.72
N THR A 459 -10.72 26.07 22.62
CA THR A 459 -11.15 26.83 23.82
C THR A 459 -11.02 25.97 25.07
N THR A 460 -10.79 26.61 26.21
CA THR A 460 -10.79 25.97 27.52
C THR A 460 -12.04 26.38 28.31
N GLY A 461 -12.52 25.49 29.17
CA GLY A 461 -13.71 25.71 30.00
C GLY A 461 -13.75 24.76 31.20
N GLY A 462 -14.72 24.96 32.10
CA GLY A 462 -14.94 24.07 33.25
C GLY A 462 -13.70 23.89 34.16
N ALA A 463 -12.88 24.95 34.32
CA ALA A 463 -11.65 24.86 35.10
C ALA A 463 -11.92 24.55 36.58
N SER A 464 -11.36 23.44 37.04
CA SER A 464 -11.28 23.02 38.44
C SER A 464 -9.85 23.19 38.95
N THR A 465 -9.57 22.76 40.19
CA THR A 465 -8.22 22.83 40.76
C THR A 465 -7.22 21.86 40.11
N ARG A 466 -7.71 20.75 39.53
CA ARG A 466 -6.88 19.67 38.93
C ARG A 466 -7.19 19.35 37.48
N GLY A 467 -8.18 19.98 36.86
CA GLY A 467 -8.61 19.62 35.52
C GLY A 467 -9.42 20.70 34.81
N MET A 468 -9.55 20.57 33.50
CA MET A 468 -10.32 21.47 32.65
C MET A 468 -10.81 20.75 31.38
N GLN A 469 -11.85 21.30 30.76
CA GLN A 469 -12.33 20.86 29.48
C GLN A 469 -11.65 21.66 28.36
N VAL A 470 -11.16 20.96 27.33
CA VAL A 470 -10.68 21.54 26.07
C VAL A 470 -11.68 21.19 24.97
N THR A 471 -12.20 22.20 24.29
CA THR A 471 -13.14 22.04 23.18
C THR A 471 -12.46 22.48 21.89
N VAL A 472 -12.44 21.57 20.91
CA VAL A 472 -11.86 21.78 19.58
C VAL A 472 -12.99 22.06 18.60
N THR A 473 -13.08 23.27 18.06
CA THR A 473 -14.02 23.52 16.95
C THR A 473 -13.38 23.02 15.66
N PRO A 474 -13.95 22.01 14.97
CA PRO A 474 -13.40 21.52 13.72
C PRO A 474 -13.31 22.64 12.69
N ALA A 475 -12.32 22.57 11.80
CA ALA A 475 -12.24 23.50 10.69
C ALA A 475 -13.28 23.15 9.61
N THR A 476 -13.80 24.15 8.92
CA THR A 476 -14.66 23.95 7.74
C THR A 476 -13.84 23.32 6.61
N MET A 477 -14.25 22.15 6.15
CA MET A 477 -13.64 21.42 5.04
C MET A 477 -14.67 20.53 4.33
N ALA A 478 -14.42 20.17 3.08
CA ALA A 478 -15.33 19.35 2.27
C ALA A 478 -15.31 17.86 2.67
N THR A 479 -14.15 17.36 3.08
CA THR A 479 -14.00 15.96 3.54
C THR A 479 -14.47 15.78 4.99
N PRO A 480 -14.99 14.60 5.37
CA PRO A 480 -15.40 14.34 6.74
C PRO A 480 -14.18 14.22 7.67
N ALA A 481 -14.30 14.76 8.88
CA ALA A 481 -13.32 14.54 9.94
C ALA A 481 -13.40 13.09 10.43
N THR A 482 -12.24 12.45 10.60
CA THR A 482 -12.12 11.05 11.07
C THR A 482 -11.63 10.96 12.52
N GLY A 483 -11.19 12.08 13.12
CA GLY A 483 -10.80 12.14 14.52
C GLY A 483 -10.22 13.48 14.94
N TYR A 484 -10.03 13.63 16.25
CA TYR A 484 -9.47 14.81 16.92
C TYR A 484 -8.40 14.38 17.93
N ARG A 485 -7.45 15.26 18.23
CA ARG A 485 -6.48 15.07 19.35
C ARG A 485 -6.13 16.39 20.01
N VAL A 486 -5.71 16.31 21.27
CA VAL A 486 -5.16 17.43 22.06
C VAL A 486 -3.85 16.98 22.72
N ALA A 487 -2.86 17.87 22.80
CA ALA A 487 -1.59 17.65 23.49
C ALA A 487 -1.15 18.92 24.25
N GLY A 488 -0.45 18.77 25.38
CA GLY A 488 0.06 19.87 26.21
C GLY A 488 -0.56 19.94 27.61
N GLY A 489 0.13 20.60 28.54
CA GLY A 489 -0.19 20.65 29.98
C GLY A 489 0.70 19.75 30.84
N THR A 490 1.19 20.24 31.98
CA THR A 490 1.96 19.43 32.94
C THR A 490 1.01 18.51 33.70
N GLY A 491 1.06 17.21 33.36
CA GLY A 491 0.17 16.19 33.91
C GLY A 491 -1.02 15.84 33.01
N ALA A 492 -1.14 16.43 31.81
CA ALA A 492 -2.16 16.02 30.85
C ALA A 492 -2.03 14.51 30.55
N PRO A 493 -3.12 13.73 30.60
CA PRO A 493 -3.06 12.30 30.30
C PRO A 493 -2.50 12.07 28.89
N THR A 494 -1.91 10.89 28.67
CA THR A 494 -1.44 10.40 27.36
C THR A 494 -2.61 10.13 26.40
N GLY A 495 -3.35 11.18 26.06
CA GLY A 495 -4.58 11.21 25.26
C GLY A 495 -4.39 11.76 23.85
N GLY A 496 -3.15 11.82 23.35
CA GLY A 496 -2.85 12.22 21.96
C GLY A 496 -3.33 11.23 20.87
N ALA A 497 -4.05 10.18 21.26
CA ALA A 497 -4.74 9.27 20.36
C ALA A 497 -5.97 9.95 19.73
N ALA A 498 -6.34 9.51 18.52
CA ALA A 498 -7.52 10.01 17.84
C ALA A 498 -8.80 9.67 18.64
N GLN A 499 -9.65 10.67 18.87
CA GLN A 499 -10.99 10.50 19.43
C GLN A 499 -12.05 10.97 18.44
N ALA A 500 -13.22 10.33 18.47
CA ALA A 500 -14.37 10.73 17.63
C ALA A 500 -15.03 12.04 18.13
N THR A 501 -14.80 12.41 19.40
CA THR A 501 -15.39 13.60 20.02
C THR A 501 -14.43 14.79 20.02
N PRO A 502 -14.89 16.01 19.73
CA PRO A 502 -14.08 17.23 19.77
C PRO A 502 -13.85 17.80 21.18
N VAL A 503 -14.38 17.18 22.23
CA VAL A 503 -14.34 17.67 23.61
C VAL A 503 -13.50 16.72 24.46
N PHE A 504 -12.49 17.27 25.15
CA PHE A 504 -11.50 16.53 25.92
C PHE A 504 -11.53 17.02 27.37
N ASN A 505 -11.81 16.12 28.33
CA ASN A 505 -11.70 16.43 29.75
C ASN A 505 -10.28 16.06 30.23
N ILE A 506 -9.48 17.07 30.57
CA ILE A 506 -8.12 16.94 31.08
C ILE A 506 -8.15 16.98 32.60
N ASP A 507 -7.36 16.13 33.26
CA ASP A 507 -7.22 16.00 34.71
C ASP A 507 -5.73 15.93 35.09
N GLN A 508 -5.42 15.88 36.38
CA GLN A 508 -4.05 15.81 36.95
C GLN A 508 -3.17 17.03 36.61
N LEU A 509 -3.79 18.19 36.46
CA LEU A 509 -3.13 19.48 36.26
C LEU A 509 -2.76 20.14 37.59
N ALA A 510 -1.64 20.85 37.61
CA ALA A 510 -1.25 21.69 38.74
C ALA A 510 -2.24 22.86 38.93
N HIS A 511 -2.70 23.08 40.17
CA HIS A 511 -3.63 24.17 40.52
C HIS A 511 -3.01 25.57 40.34
N SER A 512 -3.86 26.61 40.28
CA SER A 512 -3.46 28.02 40.10
C SER A 512 -2.48 28.30 38.94
N THR A 513 -2.33 27.36 38.00
CA THR A 513 -1.29 27.36 36.97
C THR A 513 -1.91 27.51 35.59
N ALA A 514 -1.25 28.26 34.70
CA ALA A 514 -1.64 28.38 33.31
C ALA A 514 -1.14 27.17 32.51
N HIS A 515 -2.03 26.50 31.78
CA HIS A 515 -1.73 25.36 30.93
C HIS A 515 -1.99 25.71 29.46
N VAL A 516 -1.15 25.19 28.57
CA VAL A 516 -1.24 25.41 27.12
C VAL A 516 -1.49 24.07 26.43
N PHE A 517 -2.48 24.06 25.53
CA PHE A 517 -2.92 22.90 24.76
C PHE A 517 -2.81 23.21 23.28
N THR A 518 -2.56 22.16 22.48
CA THR A 518 -2.51 22.19 21.03
C THR A 518 -3.46 21.13 20.49
N ALA A 519 -4.48 21.55 19.75
CA ALA A 519 -5.50 20.71 19.17
C ALA A 519 -5.29 20.48 17.67
N ALA A 520 -5.63 19.31 17.15
CA ALA A 520 -5.60 18.99 15.71
C ALA A 520 -6.80 18.15 15.27
N THR A 521 -7.15 18.25 13.99
CA THR A 521 -8.21 17.46 13.32
C THR A 521 -7.57 16.47 12.33
N GLN A 522 -8.20 15.32 12.15
CA GLN A 522 -7.78 14.28 11.20
C GLN A 522 -8.83 14.09 10.09
N ASN A 523 -8.40 13.76 8.87
CA ASN A 523 -9.25 13.15 7.83
C ASN A 523 -8.55 11.93 7.20
N ALA A 524 -9.12 11.39 6.12
CA ALA A 524 -8.59 10.23 5.40
C ALA A 524 -7.35 10.50 4.51
N SER A 525 -6.76 11.70 4.53
CA SER A 525 -5.56 12.00 3.74
C SER A 525 -4.36 11.13 4.17
N PRO A 526 -3.57 10.56 3.24
CA PRO A 526 -2.32 9.89 3.60
C PRO A 526 -1.23 10.88 4.03
N ALA A 527 -1.33 12.16 3.66
CA ALA A 527 -0.36 13.18 4.03
C ALA A 527 -0.40 13.45 5.55
N ASN A 528 0.76 13.37 6.22
CA ASN A 528 0.88 13.52 7.68
C ASN A 528 -0.02 12.54 8.47
N GLY A 529 -0.39 11.39 7.89
CA GLY A 529 -1.38 10.48 8.48
C GLY A 529 -2.76 11.10 8.69
N GLY A 530 -3.11 12.09 7.86
CA GLY A 530 -4.41 12.78 7.89
C GLY A 530 -4.49 13.97 8.84
N TRP A 531 -3.44 14.24 9.64
CA TRP A 531 -3.48 15.27 10.67
C TRP A 531 -3.20 16.68 10.15
N SER A 532 -4.04 17.62 10.59
CA SER A 532 -3.82 19.05 10.48
C SER A 532 -2.59 19.53 11.24
N ASP A 533 -2.21 20.78 11.00
CA ASP A 533 -1.41 21.55 11.95
C ASP A 533 -2.22 21.86 13.22
N GLY A 534 -1.54 22.33 14.27
CA GLY A 534 -2.13 22.55 15.59
C GLY A 534 -2.69 23.95 15.81
N THR A 535 -3.89 24.05 16.39
CA THR A 535 -4.44 25.30 16.96
C THR A 535 -4.25 25.29 18.46
N THR A 536 -3.65 26.34 19.03
CA THR A 536 -3.37 26.43 20.46
C THR A 536 -4.49 27.08 21.25
N CYS A 537 -4.68 26.64 22.50
CA CYS A 537 -5.47 27.37 23.48
C CYS A 537 -4.90 27.22 24.90
N GLN A 538 -5.36 28.08 25.80
CA GLN A 538 -4.78 28.26 27.13
C GLN A 538 -5.89 28.33 28.18
N GLY A 539 -5.59 27.93 29.41
CA GLY A 539 -6.52 28.04 30.54
C GLY A 539 -5.79 27.95 31.86
N THR A 540 -6.33 28.62 32.89
CA THR A 540 -5.77 28.58 34.25
C THR A 540 -6.70 27.76 35.14
N THR A 541 -6.15 26.73 35.78
CA THR A 541 -6.86 25.93 36.80
C THR A 541 -7.29 26.81 37.99
N ALA A 542 -8.40 26.47 38.63
CA ALA A 542 -8.84 27.13 39.85
C ALA A 542 -7.80 27.00 40.98
N THR A 543 -7.86 27.90 41.96
CA THR A 543 -6.95 27.89 43.11
C THR A 543 -7.38 26.90 44.18
N LEU A 544 -6.49 25.97 44.53
CA LEU A 544 -6.55 25.20 45.77
C LEU A 544 -5.77 25.98 46.84
N ALA A 545 -6.38 26.25 48.00
CA ALA A 545 -5.68 26.92 49.10
C ALA A 545 -6.17 26.44 50.47
N VAL A 546 -5.31 26.63 51.48
CA VAL A 546 -5.62 26.49 52.90
C VAL A 546 -4.88 27.58 53.68
N ALA A 547 -5.49 28.10 54.74
CA ALA A 547 -4.85 29.05 55.65
C ALA A 547 -5.37 28.87 57.07
N ILE A 548 -4.48 28.90 58.06
CA ILE A 548 -4.84 28.93 59.49
C ILE A 548 -5.34 30.34 59.81
N THR A 549 -6.64 30.46 60.05
CA THR A 549 -7.32 31.75 60.26
C THR A 549 -7.23 32.24 61.70
N GLY A 550 -7.00 31.34 62.65
CA GLY A 550 -6.88 31.67 64.07
C GLY A 550 -6.20 30.56 64.86
N THR A 551 -5.50 30.96 65.91
CA THR A 551 -4.88 30.08 66.91
C THR A 551 -5.06 30.69 68.29
N SER A 552 -5.49 29.90 69.27
CA SER A 552 -5.57 30.29 70.67
C SER A 552 -5.07 29.14 71.56
N SER A 553 -4.65 29.47 72.78
CA SER A 553 -4.22 28.47 73.75
C SER A 553 -4.60 28.88 75.17
N THR A 554 -4.73 27.87 76.02
CA THR A 554 -4.82 27.97 77.48
C THR A 554 -3.59 27.29 78.08
N THR A 555 -3.54 27.09 79.40
CA THR A 555 -2.49 26.28 80.05
C THR A 555 -2.56 24.80 79.68
N ARG A 556 -3.74 24.27 79.33
CA ARG A 556 -3.99 22.85 79.05
C ARG A 556 -4.47 22.51 77.64
N SER A 557 -4.68 23.50 76.79
CA SER A 557 -5.25 23.27 75.46
C SER A 557 -4.78 24.25 74.40
N VAL A 558 -4.82 23.78 73.14
CA VAL A 558 -4.61 24.57 71.93
C VAL A 558 -5.87 24.44 71.07
N SER A 559 -6.31 25.54 70.47
CA SER A 559 -7.36 25.54 69.46
C SER A 559 -6.90 26.27 68.21
N ALA A 560 -7.34 25.79 67.05
CA ALA A 560 -7.07 26.44 65.77
C ALA A 560 -8.28 26.38 64.84
N SER A 561 -8.36 27.34 63.92
CA SER A 561 -9.34 27.37 62.83
C SER A 561 -8.64 27.53 61.49
N MET A 562 -9.23 27.00 60.42
CA MET A 562 -8.73 27.18 59.05
C MET A 562 -9.82 27.62 58.08
N GLY A 563 -9.38 28.35 57.05
CA GLY A 563 -10.15 28.58 55.83
C GLY A 563 -9.62 27.68 54.72
N VAL A 564 -10.53 27.13 53.91
CA VAL A 564 -10.21 26.32 52.73
C VAL A 564 -10.83 26.95 51.49
N THR A 565 -10.08 26.97 50.39
CA THR A 565 -10.58 27.41 49.07
C THR A 565 -10.48 26.23 48.12
N ASN A 566 -11.64 25.78 47.65
CA ASN A 566 -11.80 24.53 46.88
C ASN A 566 -11.20 23.30 47.63
N GLY A 567 -11.06 22.17 46.93
CA GLY A 567 -10.57 20.91 47.49
C GLY A 567 -11.69 19.93 47.85
N THR A 568 -11.32 18.67 48.05
CA THR A 568 -12.19 17.53 48.34
C THR A 568 -11.85 16.82 49.65
N GLY A 569 -10.73 17.18 50.30
CA GLY A 569 -10.39 16.71 51.64
C GLY A 569 -9.45 17.68 52.34
N SER A 570 -9.75 18.00 53.60
CA SER A 570 -8.96 18.93 54.42
C SER A 570 -8.69 18.37 55.81
N SER A 571 -7.67 18.86 56.51
CA SER A 571 -7.39 18.44 57.89
C SER A 571 -6.67 19.52 58.70
N LEU A 572 -6.94 19.54 60.01
CA LEU A 572 -6.14 20.27 61.00
C LEU A 572 -5.37 19.24 61.83
N THR A 573 -4.06 19.41 61.92
CA THR A 573 -3.17 18.55 62.72
C THR A 573 -2.45 19.39 63.76
N LEU A 574 -2.44 18.95 65.01
CA LEU A 574 -1.44 19.36 65.98
C LEU A 574 -0.33 18.32 65.92
N GLU A 575 0.82 18.70 65.35
CA GLU A 575 1.89 17.76 65.00
C GLU A 575 2.43 17.05 66.25
N GLY A 576 2.55 15.72 66.17
CA GLY A 576 2.88 14.86 67.30
C GLY A 576 1.73 14.55 68.28
N VAL A 577 0.52 15.09 68.06
CA VAL A 577 -0.65 14.87 68.95
C VAL A 577 -1.81 14.19 68.23
N ARG A 578 -2.49 14.87 67.30
CA ARG A 578 -3.70 14.35 66.61
C ARG A 578 -3.98 15.11 65.31
N THR A 579 -4.45 14.38 64.29
CA THR A 579 -5.05 14.94 63.08
C THR A 579 -6.58 14.80 63.12
N ASP A 580 -7.28 15.91 62.93
CA ASP A 580 -8.73 15.98 62.78
C ASP A 580 -9.08 16.24 61.30
N GLN A 581 -9.84 15.33 60.70
CA GLN A 581 -10.16 15.32 59.28
C GLN A 581 -11.47 16.07 59.00
N ASN A 582 -11.49 16.86 57.92
CA ASN A 582 -12.64 17.60 57.39
C ASN A 582 -13.33 18.54 58.39
N VAL A 583 -12.54 19.22 59.23
CA VAL A 583 -13.03 20.18 60.24
C VAL A 583 -12.67 21.63 59.88
N GLY A 584 -13.53 22.59 60.20
CA GLY A 584 -13.20 24.04 60.08
C GLY A 584 -12.37 24.57 61.25
N SER A 585 -12.45 23.90 62.41
CA SER A 585 -11.67 24.18 63.60
C SER A 585 -11.47 22.93 64.44
N ALA A 586 -10.44 22.92 65.27
CA ALA A 586 -10.09 21.82 66.16
C ALA A 586 -9.59 22.37 67.50
N THR A 587 -9.82 21.59 68.56
CA THR A 587 -9.30 21.81 69.91
C THR A 587 -8.64 20.53 70.42
N TRP A 588 -7.44 20.68 70.97
CA TRP A 588 -6.64 19.61 71.55
C TRP A 588 -6.46 19.89 73.05
N ASP A 589 -7.01 19.01 73.87
CA ASP A 589 -7.01 19.03 75.34
C ASP A 589 -7.07 17.56 75.81
N PRO A 590 -6.30 17.13 76.83
CA PRO A 590 -5.32 17.91 77.58
C PRO A 590 -3.92 17.93 76.93
N LEU A 591 -3.18 19.00 77.21
CA LEU A 591 -1.79 19.23 76.81
C LEU A 591 -0.97 19.73 78.02
N ALA A 592 0.34 19.44 78.01
CA ALA A 592 1.27 19.98 78.99
C ALA A 592 1.39 21.51 78.87
N ASP A 593 1.55 22.24 79.98
CA ASP A 593 1.72 23.68 79.98
C ASP A 593 3.09 24.12 79.45
N GLY A 594 3.21 25.39 79.02
CA GLY A 594 4.45 25.96 78.48
C GLY A 594 5.08 25.25 77.27
N THR A 595 4.35 24.34 76.63
CA THR A 595 4.89 23.42 75.61
C THR A 595 4.59 23.95 74.21
N GLY A 596 5.60 23.95 73.34
CA GLY A 596 5.50 24.41 71.96
C GLY A 596 5.06 23.30 71.00
N PHE A 597 4.14 23.63 70.09
CA PHE A 597 3.57 22.76 69.07
C PHE A 597 3.58 23.45 67.70
N THR A 598 3.33 22.68 66.63
CA THR A 598 2.99 23.21 65.31
C THR A 598 1.60 22.74 64.93
N VAL A 599 0.74 23.68 64.57
CA VAL A 599 -0.53 23.40 63.88
C VAL A 599 -0.26 23.38 62.39
N THR A 600 -0.67 22.32 61.73
CA THR A 600 -0.61 22.16 60.27
C THR A 600 -2.03 22.03 59.72
N ALA A 601 -2.43 22.98 58.88
CA ALA A 601 -3.63 22.87 58.07
C ALA A 601 -3.27 22.30 56.69
N ARG A 602 -4.05 21.33 56.19
CA ARG A 602 -3.82 20.69 54.87
C ARG A 602 -5.12 20.72 54.06
N ASN A 603 -5.03 20.92 52.75
CA ASN A 603 -6.14 20.78 51.81
C ASN A 603 -5.67 20.07 50.54
N SER A 604 -6.54 19.23 49.96
CA SER A 604 -6.24 18.35 48.83
C SER A 604 -7.44 18.27 47.89
N ASP A 605 -7.19 18.12 46.59
CA ASP A 605 -8.21 17.75 45.59
C ASP A 605 -8.07 16.29 45.09
N GLY A 606 -7.25 15.50 45.79
CA GLY A 606 -6.88 14.13 45.42
C GLY A 606 -5.69 14.04 44.45
N TYR A 607 -5.16 15.17 43.95
CA TYR A 607 -3.92 15.22 43.18
C TYR A 607 -2.98 16.33 43.70
N ASN A 608 -3.48 17.57 43.71
CA ASN A 608 -2.82 18.71 44.32
C ASN A 608 -2.96 18.65 45.85
N ASN A 609 -1.93 19.10 46.56
CA ASN A 609 -1.92 19.21 48.02
C ASN A 609 -1.28 20.53 48.44
N VAL A 610 -1.95 21.27 49.33
CA VAL A 610 -1.47 22.54 49.89
C VAL A 610 -1.48 22.49 51.41
N VAL A 611 -0.56 23.23 52.03
CA VAL A 611 -0.31 23.19 53.47
C VAL A 611 -0.03 24.60 53.99
N ASP A 612 -0.57 24.93 55.17
CA ASP A 612 -0.19 26.10 55.97
C ASP A 612 0.20 25.63 57.38
N GLN A 613 1.19 26.29 58.00
CA GLN A 613 1.73 25.90 59.30
C GLN A 613 1.93 27.10 60.22
N ARG A 614 1.57 26.95 61.49
CA ARG A 614 1.83 27.94 62.54
C ARG A 614 2.33 27.29 63.83
N ALA A 615 3.35 27.90 64.42
CA ALA A 615 3.77 27.58 65.78
C ALA A 615 2.77 28.15 66.79
N VAL A 616 2.49 27.39 67.85
CA VAL A 616 1.66 27.80 68.99
C VAL A 616 2.12 27.07 70.24
N SER A 617 2.09 27.73 71.39
CA SER A 617 2.41 27.09 72.67
C SER A 617 1.20 27.14 73.60
N THR A 618 1.06 26.14 74.47
CA THR A 618 0.24 26.28 75.68
C THR A 618 0.80 27.41 76.55
N GLN A 619 -0.09 28.11 77.25
CA GLN A 619 0.33 29.11 78.24
C GLN A 619 1.07 28.41 79.38
N VAL A 620 2.00 29.10 80.05
CA VAL A 620 2.67 28.56 81.24
C VAL A 620 1.70 28.68 82.42
N LEU A 621 1.51 27.58 83.18
CA LEU A 621 0.75 27.62 84.41
C LEU A 621 1.62 28.22 85.51
N THR A 622 1.45 29.51 85.79
CA THR A 622 2.29 30.21 86.77
C THR A 622 2.11 29.64 88.17
N ALA A 623 3.22 29.24 88.79
CA ALA A 623 3.27 28.86 90.19
C ALA A 623 2.79 30.03 91.09
N PRO A 624 2.00 29.75 92.14
CA PRO A 624 1.55 30.78 93.06
C PRO A 624 2.73 31.32 93.89
N SER A 625 2.60 32.52 94.45
CA SER A 625 3.59 33.02 95.41
C SER A 625 3.70 32.07 96.60
N ALA A 626 4.92 31.92 97.13
CA ALA A 626 5.16 31.05 98.27
C ALA A 626 4.31 31.52 99.47
N PRO A 627 3.66 30.59 100.20
CA PRO A 627 2.88 30.95 101.38
C PRO A 627 3.81 31.40 102.50
N THR A 628 3.31 32.21 103.43
CA THR A 628 3.98 32.35 104.73
C THR A 628 3.87 31.02 105.48
N CYS A 629 5.01 30.38 105.71
CA CYS A 629 5.10 29.12 106.44
C CYS A 629 4.94 29.37 107.96
N THR A 630 4.06 28.62 108.64
CA THR A 630 3.91 28.65 110.10
C THR A 630 4.23 27.30 110.74
N VAL A 631 4.94 27.30 111.87
CA VAL A 631 5.09 26.15 112.76
C VAL A 631 4.48 26.49 114.10
N THR A 632 3.72 25.57 114.66
CA THR A 632 3.21 25.64 116.03
C THR A 632 3.66 24.39 116.77
N VAL A 633 4.38 24.58 117.88
CA VAL A 633 4.69 23.49 118.82
C VAL A 633 3.40 23.12 119.55
N VAL A 634 3.06 21.84 119.52
CA VAL A 634 1.87 21.29 120.18
C VAL A 634 2.29 20.64 121.51
N ASP A 635 3.35 19.83 121.50
CA ASP A 635 4.07 19.36 122.70
C ASP A 635 5.55 19.76 122.62
N ALA A 636 6.04 20.46 123.65
CA ALA A 636 7.39 21.04 123.67
C ALA A 636 8.49 20.13 124.26
N ASP A 637 8.10 19.08 124.98
CA ASP A 637 9.01 18.11 125.62
C ASP A 637 9.07 16.81 124.81
N ALA A 638 10.23 16.17 124.73
CA ALA A 638 10.39 14.92 123.98
C ALA A 638 9.70 13.72 124.67
N PRO A 639 8.98 12.84 123.95
CA PRO A 639 8.69 12.88 122.51
C PRO A 639 7.59 13.91 122.18
N GLY A 640 7.97 14.94 121.42
CA GLY A 640 7.14 16.12 121.16
C GLY A 640 6.34 16.03 119.86
N SER A 641 5.58 17.08 119.59
CA SER A 641 4.76 17.19 118.39
C SER A 641 4.69 18.63 117.88
N ILE A 642 4.75 18.82 116.56
CA ILE A 642 4.66 20.13 115.91
C ILE A 642 3.70 20.07 114.73
N THR A 643 2.93 21.13 114.52
CA THR A 643 2.09 21.29 113.33
C THR A 643 2.73 22.30 112.40
N VAL A 644 2.95 21.89 111.14
CA VAL A 644 3.37 22.78 110.05
C VAL A 644 2.12 23.21 109.29
N GLY A 645 1.95 24.50 109.09
CA GLY A 645 0.84 25.11 108.37
C GLY A 645 1.30 26.15 107.35
N GLY A 646 0.35 26.57 106.52
CA GLY A 646 0.58 27.50 105.40
C GLY A 646 0.55 26.79 104.05
N GLY A 647 0.03 27.49 103.04
CA GLY A 647 -0.14 26.97 101.69
C GLY A 647 -1.07 25.77 101.57
N ASP A 648 -0.82 24.93 100.57
CA ASP A 648 -1.62 23.76 100.23
C ASP A 648 -0.90 22.45 100.64
N GLN A 649 0.43 22.46 100.62
CA GLN A 649 1.27 21.33 101.05
C GLN A 649 2.35 21.77 102.03
N VAL A 650 2.62 20.90 103.01
CA VAL A 650 3.66 21.06 104.01
C VAL A 650 4.54 19.81 104.09
N ARG A 651 5.80 19.98 104.50
CA ARG A 651 6.71 18.87 104.85
C ARG A 651 7.56 19.25 106.07
N LEU A 652 8.15 18.25 106.71
CA LEU A 652 9.16 18.46 107.74
C LEU A 652 10.55 18.07 107.21
N GLY A 653 11.51 18.99 107.28
CA GLY A 653 12.85 18.76 106.72
C GLY A 653 12.81 18.36 105.23
N GLY A 654 13.56 17.31 104.88
CA GLY A 654 13.55 16.70 103.55
C GLY A 654 12.45 15.65 103.32
N GLY A 655 11.50 15.49 104.24
CA GLY A 655 10.46 14.46 104.19
C GLY A 655 9.40 14.64 103.09
N SER A 656 8.50 13.67 102.98
CA SER A 656 7.38 13.67 102.04
C SER A 656 6.42 14.84 102.29
N ALA A 657 5.86 15.37 101.21
CA ALA A 657 4.83 16.40 101.27
C ALA A 657 3.48 15.81 101.72
N SER A 658 2.82 16.49 102.65
CA SER A 658 1.48 16.20 103.15
C SER A 658 0.56 17.41 102.92
N ALA A 659 -0.76 17.22 102.94
CA ALA A 659 -1.71 18.34 102.84
C ALA A 659 -1.58 19.29 104.05
N SER A 660 -1.68 20.59 103.82
CA SER A 660 -1.57 21.62 104.87
C SER A 660 -2.92 21.88 105.56
N PRO A 661 -2.96 22.08 106.90
CA PRO A 661 -1.87 21.87 107.86
C PRO A 661 -1.65 20.39 108.20
N HIS A 662 -0.43 20.02 108.61
CA HIS A 662 -0.09 18.65 109.02
C HIS A 662 0.69 18.61 110.34
N SER A 663 0.31 17.68 111.22
CA SER A 663 0.93 17.48 112.53
C SER A 663 1.91 16.32 112.50
N TYR A 664 3.18 16.60 112.80
CA TYR A 664 4.27 15.64 112.90
C TYR A 664 4.52 15.34 114.38
N GLY A 665 4.18 14.12 114.82
CA GLY A 665 4.34 13.68 116.22
C GLY A 665 5.52 12.74 116.44
N SER A 666 5.75 12.38 117.71
CA SER A 666 6.85 11.49 118.16
C SER A 666 8.26 12.02 117.83
N LEU A 667 8.43 13.34 117.86
CA LEU A 667 9.71 13.99 117.55
C LEU A 667 10.66 13.93 118.75
N SER A 668 11.90 13.49 118.52
CA SER A 668 12.98 13.53 119.52
C SER A 668 13.42 14.97 119.83
N ALA A 669 14.11 15.19 120.94
CA ALA A 669 14.71 16.48 121.26
C ALA A 669 15.62 16.97 120.12
N GLY A 670 15.50 18.26 119.75
CA GLY A 670 16.16 18.82 118.58
C GLY A 670 15.40 19.98 117.93
N THR A 671 16.01 20.58 116.91
CA THR A 671 15.47 21.73 116.17
C THR A 671 14.96 21.29 114.80
N TYR A 672 13.68 21.56 114.53
CA TYR A 672 12.99 21.16 113.31
C TYR A 672 12.58 22.38 112.49
N VAL A 673 12.67 22.25 111.16
CA VAL A 673 12.22 23.26 110.20
C VAL A 673 11.12 22.65 109.34
N GLY A 674 9.92 23.23 109.44
CA GLY A 674 8.82 22.99 108.52
C GLY A 674 9.05 23.72 107.20
N TYR A 675 8.48 23.18 106.12
CA TYR A 675 8.39 23.89 104.85
C TYR A 675 6.95 23.86 104.34
N ALA A 676 6.50 24.96 103.76
CA ALA A 676 5.18 25.11 103.16
C ALA A 676 5.30 25.52 101.68
N ARG A 677 4.38 25.06 100.85
CA ARG A 677 4.25 25.51 99.46
C ARG A 677 2.79 25.60 99.03
N ARG A 678 2.53 26.42 98.02
CA ARG A 678 1.23 26.48 97.35
C ARG A 678 1.28 25.76 96.01
N MET A 679 0.11 25.42 95.48
CA MET A 679 -0.05 24.86 94.13
C MET A 679 -1.20 25.52 93.38
N THR A 680 -1.02 25.69 92.07
CA THR A 680 -2.11 25.97 91.13
C THR A 680 -2.27 24.76 90.21
N SER A 681 -3.51 24.39 89.87
CA SER A 681 -3.78 23.34 88.88
C SER A 681 -4.95 23.75 87.98
N ASP A 682 -4.86 23.38 86.70
CA ASP A 682 -5.94 23.51 85.71
C ASP A 682 -6.70 22.19 85.49
N GLY A 683 -6.46 21.19 86.35
CA GLY A 683 -7.03 19.84 86.25
C GLY A 683 -6.25 18.87 85.36
N TYR A 684 -5.12 19.28 84.76
CA TYR A 684 -4.15 18.38 84.13
C TYR A 684 -2.72 18.75 84.51
N ASN A 685 -2.36 20.02 84.36
CA ASN A 685 -1.09 20.58 84.80
C ASN A 685 -1.15 20.97 86.28
N THR A 686 0.00 20.96 86.96
CA THR A 686 0.13 21.41 88.34
C THR A 686 1.45 22.14 88.54
N ALA A 687 1.36 23.43 88.88
CA ALA A 687 2.51 24.27 89.17
C ALA A 687 2.63 24.50 90.68
N TYR A 688 3.82 24.23 91.23
CA TYR A 688 4.11 24.39 92.65
C TYR A 688 4.95 25.64 92.91
N SER A 689 4.65 26.37 93.98
CA SER A 689 5.58 27.39 94.49
C SER A 689 6.88 26.72 94.96
N GLY A 690 7.93 27.54 95.10
CA GLY A 690 9.06 27.17 95.95
C GLY A 690 8.59 26.82 97.36
N TRP A 691 9.36 25.98 98.06
CA TRP A 691 9.16 25.71 99.47
C TRP A 691 9.62 26.93 100.30
N ASP A 692 8.70 27.58 101.00
CA ASP A 692 9.03 28.57 102.03
C ASP A 692 9.44 27.85 103.32
N GLY A 693 10.41 28.43 104.03
CA GLY A 693 10.94 27.87 105.28
C GLY A 693 10.24 28.48 106.49
N CYS A 694 9.63 27.64 107.31
CA CYS A 694 9.03 28.08 108.57
C CYS A 694 10.11 28.50 109.59
N PRO A 695 9.75 29.35 110.57
CA PRO A 695 10.56 29.52 111.78
C PRO A 695 10.88 28.16 112.42
N SER A 696 12.11 27.99 112.90
CA SER A 696 12.54 26.74 113.52
C SER A 696 11.88 26.55 114.89
N ALA A 697 11.38 25.34 115.15
CA ALA A 697 10.84 24.93 116.44
C ALA A 697 11.78 23.94 117.13
N THR A 698 11.94 24.08 118.45
CA THR A 698 12.82 23.23 119.26
C THR A 698 12.00 22.43 120.26
N ILE A 699 12.26 21.11 120.30
CA ILE A 699 11.75 20.20 121.33
C ILE A 699 12.85 20.00 122.39
N ALA A 700 12.51 20.16 123.66
CA ALA A 700 13.44 20.18 124.79
C ALA A 700 13.58 18.84 125.53
N ASP A 701 14.61 18.73 126.36
CA ASP A 701 14.87 17.61 127.28
C ASP A 701 14.86 18.12 128.75
N PRO A 702 13.91 17.70 129.60
CA PRO A 702 13.66 18.33 130.89
C PRO A 702 14.50 17.86 132.11
N TYR A 703 15.47 16.93 132.01
CA TYR A 703 16.08 16.32 133.23
C TYR A 703 17.63 16.19 133.34
N PRO A 704 18.38 17.27 133.67
CA PRO A 704 19.77 17.18 134.16
C PRO A 704 19.96 17.69 135.62
N SER A 705 20.61 16.93 136.52
CA SER A 705 20.87 17.35 137.92
C SER A 705 22.28 17.04 138.49
N PRO A 706 22.91 17.92 139.31
CA PRO A 706 24.23 17.67 139.92
C PRO A 706 24.25 16.74 141.15
N TRP A 707 25.44 16.22 141.48
CA TRP A 707 25.68 15.35 142.64
C TRP A 707 25.56 16.07 143.98
N GLY A 708 24.83 15.45 144.93
CA GLY A 708 24.66 15.92 146.31
C GLY A 708 23.25 16.41 146.64
N VAL A 709 22.39 16.61 145.63
CA VAL A 709 21.03 17.14 145.79
C VAL A 709 20.01 15.99 145.87
N ARG A 710 19.29 15.89 146.99
CA ARG A 710 18.31 14.80 147.27
C ARG A 710 16.95 15.04 146.61
N ALA A 711 16.92 15.39 145.34
CA ALA A 711 15.68 15.69 144.60
C ALA A 711 14.87 14.41 144.30
N GLY A 712 14.03 13.98 145.25
CA GLY A 712 13.18 12.80 145.14
C GLY A 712 13.86 11.45 145.44
N CYS A 713 15.14 11.46 145.82
CA CYS A 713 15.89 10.27 146.23
C CYS A 713 15.88 10.13 147.77
N PRO A 714 15.76 8.90 148.32
CA PRO A 714 15.60 8.69 149.76
C PRO A 714 16.86 9.01 150.58
N ALA A 715 16.67 9.32 151.87
CA ALA A 715 17.75 9.50 152.83
C ALA A 715 18.23 8.13 153.38
N ILE A 716 19.55 7.95 153.51
CA ILE A 716 20.17 6.70 153.99
C ILE A 716 20.29 6.73 155.52
N GLY A 717 19.78 5.68 156.18
CA GLY A 717 19.49 5.66 157.62
C GLY A 717 20.48 4.93 158.54
N VAL A 718 21.77 4.92 158.25
CA VAL A 718 22.80 4.45 159.21
C VAL A 718 23.30 5.66 160.02
N PRO A 719 23.34 5.63 161.36
CA PRO A 719 23.73 6.79 162.17
C PRO A 719 25.24 7.07 162.09
N ILE A 720 25.60 7.91 161.12
CA ILE A 720 26.94 8.46 160.95
C ILE A 720 27.02 9.73 161.82
N TYR A 721 27.53 9.58 163.05
CA TYR A 721 27.82 10.72 163.93
C TYR A 721 28.95 11.59 163.34
N ALA A 722 29.01 12.87 163.71
CA ALA A 722 29.94 13.84 163.12
C ALA A 722 31.44 13.53 163.33
N THR A 723 31.77 12.51 164.13
CA THR A 723 33.13 11.97 164.36
C THR A 723 33.44 10.74 163.48
N SER A 724 32.55 10.34 162.56
CA SER A 724 32.74 9.19 161.67
C SER A 724 33.49 9.58 160.36
N PRO A 725 34.43 8.77 159.86
CA PRO A 725 35.37 9.17 158.79
C PRO A 725 34.88 9.12 157.32
N ARG A 726 33.59 8.84 157.02
CA ARG A 726 33.07 8.67 155.62
C ARG A 726 31.57 9.04 155.46
N ALA A 727 31.13 9.48 154.26
CA ALA A 727 29.74 9.93 153.98
C ALA A 727 29.23 9.67 152.53
N TRP A 728 27.90 9.65 152.30
CA TRP A 728 27.26 9.35 150.98
C TRP A 728 26.72 10.59 150.23
N GLN A 729 26.77 10.57 148.89
CA GLN A 729 26.15 11.55 147.97
C GLN A 729 25.20 10.89 146.96
N VAL A 730 24.20 11.63 146.47
CA VAL A 730 23.11 11.14 145.60
C VAL A 730 22.76 12.16 144.50
N ARG A 731 22.29 11.71 143.33
CA ARG A 731 21.59 12.53 142.31
C ARG A 731 20.48 11.74 141.61
N ARG A 732 19.60 12.43 140.87
CA ARG A 732 18.58 11.81 140.01
C ARG A 732 19.06 11.77 138.55
N ALA A 733 18.99 10.60 137.92
CA ALA A 733 19.45 10.36 136.54
C ALA A 733 18.31 10.08 135.55
N SER A 734 17.13 9.71 136.03
CA SER A 734 15.90 9.61 135.21
C SER A 734 14.65 9.82 136.07
N SER A 735 13.46 9.72 135.47
CA SER A 735 12.21 9.72 136.21
C SER A 735 12.14 8.60 137.28
N SER A 736 12.86 7.49 137.12
CA SER A 736 12.80 6.30 137.98
C SER A 736 14.11 5.92 138.69
N VAL A 737 15.26 6.50 138.33
CA VAL A 737 16.59 6.09 138.83
C VAL A 737 17.34 7.24 139.53
N CYS A 738 17.88 6.92 140.71
CA CYS A 738 18.87 7.71 141.43
C CYS A 738 20.24 7.01 141.41
N GLU A 739 21.32 7.77 141.32
CA GLU A 739 22.69 7.27 141.44
C GLU A 739 23.30 7.69 142.78
N LEU A 740 24.19 6.86 143.33
CA LEU A 740 24.80 7.04 144.65
C LEU A 740 26.32 6.81 144.61
N ARG A 741 27.05 7.54 145.45
CA ARG A 741 28.50 7.33 145.67
C ARG A 741 28.89 7.57 147.13
N TRP A 742 29.84 6.77 147.62
CA TRP A 742 30.38 6.82 148.98
C TRP A 742 31.76 7.45 148.97
N VAL A 743 31.99 8.45 149.82
CA VAL A 743 33.12 9.38 149.71
C VAL A 743 33.81 9.57 151.07
N VAL A 744 35.14 9.65 151.08
CA VAL A 744 35.95 9.88 152.29
C VAL A 744 35.84 11.34 152.76
N THR A 745 35.71 11.57 154.07
CA THR A 745 35.61 12.92 154.67
C THR A 745 36.92 13.34 155.35
N ALA A 746 37.05 14.64 155.67
CA ALA A 746 38.28 15.23 156.20
C ALA A 746 38.81 14.61 157.51
N SER A 747 37.97 13.90 158.26
CA SER A 747 38.31 13.19 159.50
C SER A 747 38.83 11.76 159.29
N GLY A 748 38.94 11.27 158.05
CA GLY A 748 39.29 9.89 157.71
C GLY A 748 40.62 9.68 156.98
N ALA A 749 41.45 10.72 156.86
CA ALA A 749 42.60 10.74 155.93
C ALA A 749 43.74 9.76 156.27
N ASP A 750 43.90 9.35 157.53
CA ASP A 750 45.04 8.53 157.98
C ASP A 750 44.94 7.02 157.62
N LEU A 751 44.03 6.64 156.71
CA LEU A 751 43.82 5.26 156.23
C LEU A 751 44.01 5.12 154.72
N GLY A 752 45.01 5.79 154.16
CA GLY A 752 45.50 5.56 152.79
C GLY A 752 44.59 6.06 151.65
N HIS A 753 43.67 6.97 151.95
CA HIS A 753 42.75 7.59 150.99
C HIS A 753 42.57 9.08 151.27
N ASP A 754 42.58 9.88 150.22
CA ASP A 754 42.47 11.34 150.32
C ASP A 754 41.01 11.79 150.50
N VAL A 755 40.85 13.02 151.00
CA VAL A 755 39.54 13.63 151.24
C VAL A 755 38.85 13.89 149.90
N GLY A 756 37.74 13.18 149.64
CA GLY A 756 37.04 13.21 148.36
C GLY A 756 37.14 11.93 147.53
N ASP A 757 37.96 10.95 147.94
CA ASP A 757 38.04 9.65 147.27
C ASP A 757 36.71 8.90 147.30
N VAL A 758 36.28 8.40 146.13
CA VAL A 758 35.07 7.57 145.99
C VAL A 758 35.43 6.11 146.20
N VAL A 759 35.18 5.62 147.40
CA VAL A 759 35.48 4.25 147.85
C VAL A 759 34.32 3.26 147.64
N GLY A 760 33.29 3.67 146.88
CA GLY A 760 32.19 2.81 146.44
C GLY A 760 31.08 3.58 145.71
N SER A 761 30.31 2.91 144.86
CA SER A 761 29.17 3.48 144.13
C SER A 761 28.01 2.49 144.00
N GLY A 762 26.84 2.98 143.60
CA GLY A 762 25.67 2.15 143.36
C GLY A 762 24.50 2.95 142.77
N THR A 763 23.40 2.28 142.45
CA THR A 763 22.17 2.89 141.94
C THR A 763 20.96 2.45 142.77
N TYR A 764 19.91 3.27 142.77
CA TYR A 764 18.65 2.99 143.45
C TYR A 764 17.47 3.32 142.53
N VAL A 765 16.57 2.36 142.36
CA VAL A 765 15.33 2.54 141.59
C VAL A 765 14.22 2.95 142.56
N ILE A 766 13.62 4.12 142.31
CA ILE A 766 12.61 4.73 143.19
C ILE A 766 11.35 3.87 143.19
N GLY A 767 11.02 3.28 144.35
CA GLY A 767 9.75 2.56 144.58
C GLY A 767 9.85 1.04 144.73
N SER A 768 11.04 0.44 144.67
CA SER A 768 11.24 -1.02 144.62
C SER A 768 11.18 -1.79 145.96
N GLY A 769 11.07 -1.10 147.10
CA GLY A 769 10.70 -1.71 148.40
C GLY A 769 11.72 -2.63 149.11
N ALA A 770 12.83 -3.02 148.46
CA ALA A 770 13.84 -3.91 149.04
C ALA A 770 15.15 -3.17 149.37
N SER A 771 15.63 -3.32 150.60
CA SER A 771 16.83 -2.64 151.14
C SER A 771 18.12 -3.46 151.00
N SER A 772 18.46 -3.88 149.78
CA SER A 772 19.71 -4.62 149.49
C SER A 772 20.75 -3.75 148.79
N TYR A 773 21.79 -3.33 149.53
CA TYR A 773 23.00 -2.73 148.96
C TYR A 773 23.92 -3.83 148.43
N THR A 774 24.03 -3.96 147.11
CA THR A 774 25.01 -4.89 146.50
C THR A 774 26.40 -4.29 146.57
N ARG A 775 27.14 -4.55 147.66
CA ARG A 775 28.56 -4.20 147.78
C ARG A 775 29.39 -5.13 146.89
N THR A 776 29.72 -4.68 145.69
CA THR A 776 30.72 -5.33 144.83
C THR A 776 32.12 -5.12 145.44
N SER A 777 32.69 -6.18 146.04
CA SER A 777 34.13 -6.52 146.26
C SER A 777 35.18 -5.39 146.32
N GLY A 778 36.20 -5.37 147.20
CA GLY A 778 36.76 -6.27 148.23
C GLY A 778 37.96 -5.49 148.84
N ASP A 779 38.40 -5.70 150.08
CA ASP A 779 39.20 -6.86 150.49
C ASP A 779 39.17 -7.09 152.02
N THR A 780 39.76 -8.20 152.49
CA THR A 780 39.77 -8.63 153.91
C THR A 780 41.11 -9.24 154.33
N ALA A 781 42.00 -8.40 154.91
CA ALA A 781 43.27 -8.71 155.58
C ALA A 781 43.77 -7.43 156.32
N LEU A 782 44.65 -7.42 157.34
CA LEU A 782 45.17 -8.45 158.26
C LEU A 782 45.78 -7.75 159.51
N MET A 783 45.55 -8.28 160.72
CA MET A 783 46.09 -7.86 162.05
C MET A 783 45.99 -6.38 162.45
#